data_AF-A0A226EE77-F1
#
_entry.id   AF-A0A226EE77-F1
#
_cell.length_a   1.000
_cell.length_b   1.000
_cell.length_c   1.000
_cell.angle_alpha   90.00
_cell.angle_beta   90.00
_cell.angle_gamma   90.00
#
_symmetry.space_group_name_H-M   'P 1'
#
loop_
_entity.id
_entity.type
_entity.pdbx_description
1 polymer ?
#
loop_
_entity_poly.entity_id
_entity_poly.type
_entity_poly.pdbx_seq_one_letter_code
_entity_poly.pdbx_strand_id
1 'polypeptide(L)'
;MIPNIRSLRLLMFCLITLNSLEWTASFPLDLDNNLTLKSATLSQKATRVRRSLLEFDAKAGHANKQLADIFHAINDISSLRAGLVCNLCIVVDQEFVDAYKLKESTQVIIFFRKIIDRISWVFRNIDWNGDGRPDNIGFEIISLVKGWTPYTAEYSGSYSKPKPAMELLGLFAQHNFHHCCLGVGFTNRPFAHNQVGVSFIASEDLLGGICDFRNPTLPLHSANVALISAMGLKGVQLSERDLGNVLIHELGHCFGVLKHDMDLEPKCSGFDTNKPIPADYISDHNEPPQGRFIMWGQDIQGTKTSKPNNLNFSPCSKAVVQKVLYSGTVRGKCLTPGENEIPYCGNGIVELPEECDCGNELKCLQDSCCGPRGSSDPCQLYKGIDPLKCSVLNQRLLSTPGPRSNKTKSGGNMTPFISACLSNAQKFAPYYDTFLRDRSDLEEIARLTGQHSYHLAFALGGIEGCKPKWGAEFDIDDPVVMNPIRAVQAMGGEMIVATGGALGPYLEHLCGTAAELAEAYKIVLDTVGTNHLDVDVEAPVNLDIMNQALRMVQQERPNTTVSFTLMIQGEDYGLTPALGVDVLNHAVRTGVRVDTVNAMTMEFGCITADFGVCIINTANAVLGQMKSIWPEKSDTELKSMLGITPMIGRNFNGNTFQLANARTVVDWAKANSIGLLAFWSIERDSPGCINTVSPYCSGVAQERFDFTRIFFRVNGAVN
;
A
#
# COMPACT_ATOMS: atom_id res chain seq x y z
N MET A 1 25.74 -46.61 0.34
CA MET A 1 24.37 -47.17 0.29
C MET A 1 23.41 -46.00 0.18
N ILE A 2 22.78 -45.81 -0.97
CA ILE A 2 21.82 -44.72 -1.21
C ILE A 2 20.53 -45.07 -0.46
N PRO A 3 20.03 -44.26 0.49
CA PRO A 3 18.73 -44.51 1.07
C PRO A 3 17.65 -44.17 0.04
N ASN A 4 16.73 -45.12 -0.13
CA ASN A 4 15.63 -45.07 -1.08
C ASN A 4 14.77 -43.79 -0.88
N ILE A 5 14.38 -43.13 -1.97
CA ILE A 5 13.62 -41.86 -2.01
C ILE A 5 12.30 -41.92 -1.20
N ARG A 6 11.76 -43.12 -0.96
CA ARG A 6 10.62 -43.33 -0.06
C ARG A 6 10.90 -42.97 1.41
N SER A 7 12.13 -43.15 1.90
CA SER A 7 12.50 -42.83 3.28
C SER A 7 12.64 -41.32 3.53
N LEU A 8 13.07 -40.55 2.52
CA LEU A 8 13.11 -39.08 2.60
C LEU A 8 11.71 -38.46 2.60
N ARG A 9 10.79 -39.01 1.78
CA ARG A 9 9.39 -38.56 1.76
C ARG A 9 8.67 -38.86 3.07
N LEU A 10 8.95 -39.98 3.73
CA LEU A 10 8.41 -40.29 5.06
C LEU A 10 8.95 -39.34 6.15
N LEU A 11 10.23 -38.95 6.07
CA LEU A 11 10.84 -38.02 7.03
C LEU A 11 10.26 -36.60 6.89
N MET A 12 10.06 -36.13 5.64
CA MET A 12 9.40 -34.85 5.34
C MET A 12 7.93 -34.87 5.77
N PHE A 13 7.20 -35.97 5.53
CA PHE A 13 5.81 -36.08 5.98
C PHE A 13 5.69 -36.03 7.51
N CYS A 14 6.58 -36.72 8.24
CA CYS A 14 6.61 -36.69 9.70
C CYS A 14 6.94 -35.29 10.26
N LEU A 15 7.88 -34.56 9.65
CA LEU A 15 8.26 -33.19 10.08
C LEU A 15 7.15 -32.16 9.81
N ILE A 16 6.43 -32.30 8.69
CA ILE A 16 5.28 -31.44 8.37
C ILE A 16 4.13 -31.74 9.35
N THR A 17 3.87 -33.01 9.68
CA THR A 17 2.82 -33.37 10.65
C THR A 17 3.13 -32.92 12.09
N LEU A 18 4.41 -32.80 12.48
CA LEU A 18 4.81 -32.34 13.81
C LEU A 18 4.61 -30.82 13.98
N ASN A 19 4.89 -30.01 12.95
CA ASN A 19 4.61 -28.56 13.01
C ASN A 19 3.12 -28.22 12.99
N SER A 20 2.28 -29.03 12.34
CA SER A 20 0.83 -28.83 12.33
C SER A 20 0.12 -29.21 13.66
N LEU A 21 0.79 -29.94 14.54
CA LEU A 21 0.23 -30.34 15.85
C LEU A 21 0.48 -29.31 16.96
N GLU A 22 1.37 -28.33 16.76
CA GLU A 22 1.62 -27.25 17.73
C GLU A 22 0.68 -26.03 17.58
N TRP A 23 -0.13 -25.98 16.51
CA TRP A 23 -1.02 -24.84 16.23
C TRP A 23 -2.53 -25.08 16.46
N THR A 24 -2.94 -26.27 16.92
CA THR A 24 -4.38 -26.60 17.11
C THR A 24 -4.77 -26.92 18.55
N ALA A 25 -4.27 -26.14 19.51
CA ALA A 25 -4.75 -26.19 20.90
C ALA A 25 -5.07 -24.79 21.43
N SER A 26 -6.27 -24.30 21.10
CA SER A 26 -6.93 -23.22 21.84
C SER A 26 -8.45 -23.42 21.77
N PHE A 27 -8.98 -24.21 22.70
CA PHE A 27 -10.40 -24.16 23.08
C PHE A 27 -10.48 -23.86 24.59
N PRO A 28 -11.57 -23.21 25.04
CA PRO A 28 -11.58 -22.39 26.26
C PRO A 28 -11.51 -23.23 27.54
N LEU A 29 -10.92 -22.61 28.56
CA LEU A 29 -10.91 -23.07 29.94
C LEU A 29 -12.35 -23.27 30.44
N ASP A 30 -12.67 -24.50 30.81
CA ASP A 30 -13.72 -24.77 31.79
C ASP A 30 -13.20 -25.77 32.84
N LEU A 31 -13.63 -25.55 34.08
CA LEU A 31 -13.16 -26.20 35.31
C LEU A 31 -13.37 -27.73 35.31
N ASP A 32 -12.31 -28.52 35.55
CA ASP A 32 -12.21 -29.51 36.66
C ASP A 32 -11.06 -30.54 36.49
N ASN A 33 -10.54 -30.96 37.65
CA ASN A 33 -9.38 -31.83 37.89
C ASN A 33 -9.36 -33.17 37.12
N ASN A 34 -8.45 -33.36 36.14
CA ASN A 34 -7.90 -34.70 35.83
C ASN A 34 -6.67 -34.77 34.86
N LEU A 35 -5.61 -33.98 35.10
CA LEU A 35 -4.40 -34.00 34.23
C LEU A 35 -3.11 -34.28 35.02
N THR A 36 -2.95 -35.50 35.53
CA THR A 36 -1.65 -36.00 36.02
C THR A 36 -1.20 -37.33 35.40
N LEU A 37 -2.00 -37.95 34.52
CA LEU A 37 -1.67 -39.27 33.94
C LEU A 37 -1.34 -39.27 32.43
N LYS A 38 -1.45 -38.14 31.70
CA LYS A 38 -1.10 -38.08 30.26
C LYS A 38 0.24 -37.42 29.94
N SER A 39 0.86 -36.66 30.84
CA SER A 39 2.14 -35.97 30.59
C SER A 39 3.37 -36.91 30.69
N ALA A 40 3.28 -38.00 31.45
CA ALA A 40 4.40 -38.93 31.66
C ALA A 40 4.77 -39.73 30.39
N THR A 41 3.80 -40.05 29.54
CA THR A 41 3.99 -40.86 28.31
C THR A 41 4.59 -40.09 27.13
N LEU A 42 4.40 -38.76 27.06
CA LEU A 42 5.01 -37.93 26.02
C LEU A 42 6.49 -37.63 26.33
N SER A 43 6.82 -37.39 27.60
CA SER A 43 8.21 -37.14 28.03
C SER A 43 9.11 -38.36 27.78
N GLN A 44 8.63 -39.58 28.07
CA GLN A 44 9.40 -40.81 27.81
C GLN A 44 9.65 -41.09 26.32
N LYS A 45 8.73 -40.70 25.42
CA LYS A 45 8.94 -40.82 23.96
C LYS A 45 9.94 -39.79 23.43
N ALA A 46 9.90 -38.56 23.93
CA ALA A 46 10.85 -37.50 23.56
C ALA A 46 12.29 -37.82 24.02
N THR A 47 12.47 -38.40 25.22
CA THR A 47 13.81 -38.79 25.70
C THR A 47 14.41 -39.95 24.89
N ARG A 48 13.59 -40.87 24.39
CA ARG A 48 14.05 -42.01 23.58
C ARG A 48 14.52 -41.56 22.19
N VAL A 49 13.81 -40.61 21.56
CA VAL A 49 14.21 -40.00 20.28
C VAL A 49 15.49 -39.17 20.44
N ARG A 50 15.61 -38.40 21.53
CA ARG A 50 16.82 -37.61 21.83
C ARG A 50 18.06 -38.49 22.07
N ARG A 51 17.89 -39.65 22.72
CA ARG A 51 18.98 -40.62 22.93
C ARG A 51 19.42 -41.29 21.61
N SER A 52 18.48 -41.62 20.73
CA SER A 52 18.80 -42.17 19.39
C SER A 52 19.46 -41.15 18.46
N LEU A 53 19.17 -39.85 18.60
CA LEU A 53 19.85 -38.77 17.86
C LEU A 53 21.29 -38.56 18.36
N LEU A 54 21.53 -38.62 19.67
CA LEU A 54 22.88 -38.50 20.26
C LEU A 54 23.77 -39.71 19.95
N GLU A 55 23.20 -40.92 19.85
CA GLU A 55 23.94 -42.12 19.39
C GLU A 55 24.28 -42.07 17.89
N PHE A 56 23.52 -41.31 17.09
CA PHE A 56 23.81 -41.06 15.67
C PHE A 56 24.98 -40.06 15.50
N ASP A 57 25.06 -39.07 16.39
CA ASP A 57 26.10 -38.03 16.43
C ASP A 57 27.48 -38.60 16.81
N ALA A 58 27.52 -39.63 17.66
CA ALA A 58 28.77 -40.29 18.07
C ALA A 58 29.44 -41.15 16.96
N LYS A 59 28.74 -41.45 15.85
CA LYS A 59 29.26 -42.27 14.74
C LYS A 59 29.52 -41.51 13.45
N ALA A 60 29.15 -40.23 13.36
CA ALA A 60 29.29 -39.43 12.14
C ALA A 60 30.32 -38.29 12.32
N GLY A 61 31.56 -38.65 12.63
CA GLY A 61 32.69 -37.72 12.51
C GLY A 61 32.83 -37.24 11.05
N HIS A 62 32.85 -35.92 10.87
CA HIS A 62 32.98 -35.19 9.59
C HIS A 62 31.73 -34.97 8.70
N ALA A 63 30.54 -34.80 9.30
CA ALA A 63 29.36 -34.30 8.56
C ALA A 63 28.68 -33.06 9.18
N ASN A 64 29.32 -32.38 10.15
CA ASN A 64 28.61 -31.45 11.04
C ASN A 64 28.78 -29.94 10.76
N LYS A 65 29.46 -29.53 9.68
CA LYS A 65 29.54 -28.11 9.31
C LYS A 65 28.41 -27.70 8.36
N GLN A 66 28.20 -28.47 7.30
CA GLN A 66 27.09 -28.24 6.36
C GLN A 66 25.70 -28.34 7.01
N LEU A 67 25.49 -29.27 7.94
CA LEU A 67 24.19 -29.41 8.61
C LEU A 67 23.91 -28.29 9.62
N ALA A 68 24.94 -27.78 10.31
CA ALA A 68 24.83 -26.60 11.17
C ALA A 68 24.61 -25.32 10.34
N ASP A 69 25.30 -25.18 9.21
CA ASP A 69 25.12 -24.07 8.26
C ASP A 69 23.73 -24.12 7.61
N ILE A 70 23.19 -25.32 7.34
CA ILE A 70 21.82 -25.51 6.83
C ILE A 70 20.78 -25.22 7.93
N PHE A 71 21.01 -25.62 9.18
CA PHE A 71 20.11 -25.27 10.29
C PHE A 71 20.12 -23.76 10.57
N HIS A 72 21.28 -23.09 10.46
CA HIS A 72 21.36 -21.64 10.53
C HIS A 72 20.67 -20.97 9.32
N ALA A 73 20.82 -21.51 8.11
CA ALA A 73 20.13 -21.01 6.92
C ALA A 73 18.62 -21.24 6.97
N ILE A 74 18.15 -22.35 7.55
CA ILE A 74 16.71 -22.64 7.75
C ILE A 74 16.12 -21.74 8.85
N ASN A 75 16.88 -21.45 9.91
CA ASN A 75 16.48 -20.45 10.90
C ASN A 75 16.50 -19.01 10.33
N ASP A 76 17.42 -18.69 9.40
CA ASP A 76 17.42 -17.43 8.64
C ASP A 76 16.24 -17.36 7.63
N ILE A 77 15.78 -18.48 7.06
CA ILE A 77 14.56 -18.53 6.22
C ILE A 77 13.28 -18.34 7.07
N SER A 78 13.29 -18.79 8.32
CA SER A 78 12.26 -18.42 9.31
C SER A 78 12.40 -16.99 9.86
N SER A 79 13.40 -16.22 9.39
CA SER A 79 13.57 -14.80 9.70
C SER A 79 13.09 -13.86 8.59
N LEU A 80 12.22 -14.33 7.70
CA LEU A 80 11.21 -13.49 7.04
C LEU A 80 10.30 -12.91 8.14
N ARG A 81 10.78 -11.94 8.91
CA ARG A 81 9.95 -11.25 9.90
C ARG A 81 8.96 -10.39 9.14
N ALA A 82 7.72 -10.85 9.04
CA ALA A 82 6.57 -10.01 8.69
C ALA A 82 6.70 -8.67 9.42
N GLY A 83 6.82 -7.56 8.68
CA GLY A 83 6.96 -6.23 9.27
C GLY A 83 5.78 -5.93 10.20
N LEU A 84 6.07 -5.41 11.39
CA LEU A 84 5.03 -5.03 12.36
C LEU A 84 4.48 -3.65 12.02
N VAL A 85 3.17 -3.47 12.12
CA VAL A 85 2.49 -2.21 11.78
C VAL A 85 1.76 -1.66 13.00
N CYS A 86 1.94 -0.35 13.23
CA CYS A 86 1.16 0.42 14.18
C CYS A 86 -0.01 1.11 13.46
N ASN A 87 -1.23 0.64 13.70
CA ASN A 87 -2.45 1.20 13.14
C ASN A 87 -2.78 2.58 13.75
N LEU A 88 -2.83 3.61 12.91
CA LEU A 88 -3.03 5.00 13.27
C LEU A 88 -4.48 5.44 13.04
N CYS A 89 -5.01 6.19 13.99
CA CYS A 89 -6.27 6.91 13.86
C CYS A 89 -6.00 8.40 13.85
N ILE A 90 -6.12 9.01 12.67
CA ILE A 90 -5.82 10.42 12.44
C ILE A 90 -7.07 11.25 12.69
N VAL A 91 -6.94 12.33 13.45
CA VAL A 91 -8.01 13.30 13.68
C VAL A 91 -7.49 14.68 13.38
N VAL A 92 -8.24 15.43 12.57
CA VAL A 92 -7.81 16.73 12.05
C VAL A 92 -8.86 17.78 12.41
N ASP A 93 -8.43 18.85 13.06
CA ASP A 93 -9.33 19.95 13.39
C ASP A 93 -9.62 20.85 12.18
N GLN A 94 -10.69 21.64 12.29
CA GLN A 94 -11.13 22.51 11.19
C GLN A 94 -10.08 23.60 10.87
N GLU A 95 -9.34 24.08 11.87
CA GLU A 95 -8.33 25.13 11.67
C GLU A 95 -7.15 24.62 10.84
N PHE A 96 -6.74 23.37 11.02
CA PHE A 96 -5.74 22.69 10.19
C PHE A 96 -6.24 22.53 8.76
N VAL A 97 -7.46 22.05 8.60
CA VAL A 97 -8.11 21.92 7.28
C VAL A 97 -8.10 23.24 6.54
N ASP A 98 -8.46 24.33 7.22
CA ASP A 98 -8.52 25.67 6.64
C ASP A 98 -7.13 26.20 6.28
N ALA A 99 -6.14 25.98 7.15
CA ALA A 99 -4.75 26.44 6.95
C ALA A 99 -4.11 25.83 5.70
N TYR A 100 -4.30 24.52 5.47
CA TYR A 100 -3.78 23.82 4.30
C TYR A 100 -4.76 23.79 3.12
N LYS A 101 -5.91 24.47 3.24
CA LYS A 101 -6.95 24.55 2.20
C LYS A 101 -7.45 23.18 1.73
N LEU A 102 -7.56 22.23 2.67
CA LEU A 102 -7.95 20.83 2.42
C LEU A 102 -9.48 20.68 2.38
N LYS A 103 -10.11 21.30 1.38
CA LYS A 103 -11.57 21.40 1.28
C LYS A 103 -12.25 20.04 1.10
N GLU A 104 -11.65 19.17 0.31
CA GLU A 104 -12.18 17.83 0.02
C GLU A 104 -11.54 16.76 0.91
N SER A 105 -12.29 15.71 1.25
CA SER A 105 -11.78 14.59 2.06
C SER A 105 -10.58 13.89 1.40
N THR A 106 -10.58 13.78 0.07
CA THR A 106 -9.48 13.21 -0.73
C THR A 106 -8.16 13.98 -0.53
N GLN A 107 -8.21 15.30 -0.42
CA GLN A 107 -7.01 16.12 -0.19
C GLN A 107 -6.42 15.85 1.19
N VAL A 108 -7.28 15.68 2.21
CA VAL A 108 -6.84 15.33 3.56
C VAL A 108 -6.19 13.95 3.57
N ILE A 109 -6.79 12.96 2.91
CA ILE A 109 -6.24 11.60 2.83
C ILE A 109 -4.86 11.59 2.15
N ILE A 110 -4.72 12.23 0.98
CA ILE A 110 -3.44 12.30 0.26
C ILE A 110 -2.37 12.98 1.10
N PHE A 111 -2.73 14.10 1.76
CA PHE A 111 -1.83 14.85 2.60
C PHE A 111 -1.25 13.99 3.73
N PHE A 112 -2.10 13.23 4.43
CA PHE A 112 -1.65 12.37 5.52
C PHE A 112 -0.97 11.09 5.03
N ARG A 113 -1.35 10.50 3.89
CA ARG A 113 -0.63 9.36 3.32
C ARG A 113 0.85 9.68 3.06
N LYS A 114 1.15 10.83 2.46
CA LYS A 114 2.55 11.25 2.22
C LYS A 114 3.36 11.39 3.52
N ILE A 115 2.73 11.91 4.57
CA ILE A 115 3.35 12.04 5.89
C ILE A 115 3.63 10.64 6.48
N ILE A 116 2.64 9.74 6.45
CA ILE A 116 2.76 8.39 7.01
C ILE A 116 3.75 7.52 6.22
N ASP A 117 3.78 7.62 4.89
CA ASP A 117 4.74 6.90 4.04
C ASP A 117 6.19 7.23 4.42
N ARG A 118 6.46 8.52 4.67
CA ARG A 118 7.78 8.99 5.11
C ARG A 118 8.14 8.52 6.51
N ILE A 119 7.18 8.50 7.42
CA ILE A 119 7.40 8.02 8.80
C ILE A 119 7.70 6.52 8.80
N SER A 120 6.88 5.75 8.07
CA SER A 120 7.08 4.33 7.84
C SER A 120 8.47 4.06 7.26
N TRP A 121 8.93 4.90 6.32
CA TRP A 121 10.29 4.79 5.80
C TRP A 121 11.37 4.89 6.86
N VAL A 122 11.28 5.91 7.73
CA VAL A 122 12.26 6.10 8.79
C VAL A 122 12.24 4.93 9.77
N PHE A 123 11.08 4.56 10.31
CA PHE A 123 10.98 3.53 11.35
C PHE A 123 11.34 2.13 10.85
N ARG A 124 10.99 1.79 9.60
CA ARG A 124 11.34 0.48 9.01
C ARG A 124 12.83 0.30 8.80
N ASN A 125 13.58 1.40 8.63
CA ASN A 125 15.04 1.44 8.52
C ASN A 125 15.78 1.36 9.86
N ILE A 126 15.06 1.41 11.00
CA ILE A 126 15.70 1.38 12.31
C ILE A 126 15.91 -0.05 12.78
N ASP A 127 17.17 -0.38 13.03
CA ASP A 127 17.58 -1.46 13.92
C ASP A 127 17.36 -1.00 15.37
N TRP A 128 16.24 -1.41 15.97
CA TRP A 128 15.85 -1.07 17.33
C TRP A 128 16.55 -1.97 18.34
N ASN A 129 16.76 -3.24 18.00
CA ASN A 129 17.30 -4.24 18.91
C ASN A 129 18.85 -4.31 18.94
N GLY A 130 19.51 -3.65 17.98
CA GLY A 130 20.96 -3.59 17.84
C GLY A 130 21.61 -4.82 17.23
N ASP A 131 20.86 -5.69 16.53
CA ASP A 131 21.36 -6.92 15.91
C ASP A 131 22.04 -6.70 14.55
N GLY A 132 22.09 -5.45 14.08
CA GLY A 132 22.68 -5.06 12.82
C GLY A 132 21.71 -5.14 11.64
N ARG A 133 20.44 -5.51 11.85
CA ARG A 133 19.38 -5.53 10.84
C ARG A 133 18.20 -4.65 11.30
N PRO A 134 17.52 -3.94 10.39
CA PRO A 134 16.32 -3.21 10.76
C PRO A 134 15.19 -4.14 11.19
N ASP A 135 14.34 -3.70 12.11
CA ASP A 135 13.24 -4.53 12.64
C ASP A 135 11.91 -4.36 11.88
N ASN A 136 11.91 -3.55 10.80
CA ASN A 136 10.78 -3.39 9.87
C ASN A 136 9.44 -2.96 10.52
N ILE A 137 9.48 -1.96 11.41
CA ILE A 137 8.27 -1.41 12.05
C ILE A 137 7.70 -0.26 11.19
N GLY A 138 6.45 -0.39 10.75
CA GLY A 138 5.74 0.59 9.94
C GLY A 138 4.45 1.14 10.57
N PHE A 139 3.76 1.99 9.81
CA PHE A 139 2.51 2.64 10.21
C PHE A 139 1.49 2.64 9.07
N GLU A 140 0.21 2.56 9.44
CA GLU A 140 -0.91 2.55 8.51
C GLU A 140 -2.07 3.38 9.06
N ILE A 141 -2.82 4.08 8.21
CA ILE A 141 -4.01 4.83 8.63
C ILE A 141 -5.23 3.93 8.52
N ILE A 142 -5.82 3.56 9.65
CA ILE A 142 -7.06 2.77 9.69
C ILE A 142 -8.32 3.62 9.88
N SER A 143 -8.15 4.87 10.31
CA SER A 143 -9.23 5.83 10.49
C SER A 143 -8.72 7.25 10.31
N LEU A 144 -9.48 8.08 9.60
CA LEU A 144 -9.18 9.49 9.39
C LEU A 144 -10.46 10.32 9.56
N VAL A 145 -10.48 11.19 10.57
CA VAL A 145 -11.61 12.04 10.90
C VAL A 145 -11.27 13.50 10.66
N LYS A 146 -12.11 14.19 9.89
CA LYS A 146 -12.00 15.61 9.56
C LYS A 146 -13.00 16.45 10.36
N GLY A 147 -12.61 17.68 10.71
CA GLY A 147 -13.54 18.69 11.25
C GLY A 147 -13.78 18.57 12.75
N TRP A 148 -12.83 17.96 13.46
CA TRP A 148 -12.89 17.83 14.91
C TRP A 148 -12.89 19.22 15.57
N THR A 149 -13.95 19.53 16.33
CA THR A 149 -14.15 20.85 16.98
C THR A 149 -14.46 20.71 18.48
N PRO A 150 -13.61 20.01 19.25
CA PRO A 150 -13.81 19.73 20.68
C PRO A 150 -13.76 21.00 21.55
N TYR A 151 -13.20 22.10 21.02
CA TYR A 151 -12.89 23.32 21.77
C TYR A 151 -14.08 24.27 21.86
N THR A 152 -15.22 23.91 21.28
CA THR A 152 -16.40 24.77 21.11
C THR A 152 -17.24 24.92 22.39
N ALA A 153 -17.16 23.97 23.34
CA ALA A 153 -17.98 24.00 24.56
C ALA A 153 -17.33 24.67 25.78
N GLU A 154 -16.02 24.93 25.79
CA GLU A 154 -15.34 25.43 27.01
C GLU A 154 -14.40 26.63 26.84
N TYR A 155 -14.26 27.20 25.63
CA TYR A 155 -13.37 28.34 25.40
C TYR A 155 -14.01 29.43 24.53
N SER A 156 -15.03 30.10 25.08
CA SER A 156 -15.64 31.31 24.52
C SER A 156 -14.84 32.61 24.81
N GLY A 157 -13.62 32.49 25.34
CA GLY A 157 -12.76 33.62 25.72
C GLY A 157 -11.51 33.70 24.85
N SER A 158 -11.48 34.66 23.93
CA SER A 158 -10.34 35.14 23.12
C SER A 158 -9.15 34.19 22.98
N TYR A 159 -9.04 33.57 21.81
CA TYR A 159 -7.92 32.77 21.27
C TYR A 159 -6.54 33.48 21.22
N SER A 160 -6.38 34.61 21.91
CA SER A 160 -5.23 35.51 21.83
C SER A 160 -3.97 35.02 22.56
N LYS A 161 -3.99 33.87 23.26
CA LYS A 161 -2.82 33.34 23.98
C LYS A 161 -2.64 31.82 23.75
N PRO A 162 -1.46 31.37 23.28
CA PRO A 162 -1.12 29.95 23.16
C PRO A 162 -1.25 29.21 24.50
N LYS A 163 -1.83 28.00 24.48
CA LYS A 163 -1.98 27.12 25.66
C LYS A 163 -0.85 26.09 25.73
N PRO A 164 -0.52 25.57 26.93
CA PRO A 164 0.40 24.44 27.05
C PRO A 164 -0.08 23.24 26.22
N ALA A 165 0.82 22.60 25.46
CA ALA A 165 0.46 21.50 24.56
C ALA A 165 -0.19 20.34 25.32
N MET A 166 0.29 20.04 26.54
CA MET A 166 -0.25 18.98 27.40
C MET A 166 -1.71 19.18 27.80
N GLU A 167 -2.17 20.44 27.90
CA GLU A 167 -3.58 20.73 28.19
C GLU A 167 -4.48 20.35 27.01
N LEU A 168 -4.04 20.69 25.78
CA LEU A 168 -4.75 20.33 24.55
C LEU A 168 -4.68 18.82 24.28
N LEU A 169 -3.55 18.17 24.60
CA LEU A 169 -3.42 16.72 24.54
C LEU A 169 -4.41 16.04 25.48
N GLY A 170 -4.59 16.56 26.70
CA GLY A 170 -5.58 16.04 27.66
C GLY A 170 -7.03 16.11 27.15
N LEU A 171 -7.37 17.13 26.36
CA LEU A 171 -8.67 17.22 25.69
C LEU A 171 -8.78 16.22 24.53
N PHE A 172 -7.72 16.09 23.73
CA PHE A 172 -7.67 15.10 22.65
C PHE A 172 -7.79 13.66 23.19
N ALA A 173 -7.16 13.40 24.33
CA ALA A 173 -7.19 12.14 25.06
C ALA A 173 -8.58 11.71 25.58
N GLN A 174 -9.59 12.59 25.49
CA GLN A 174 -10.99 12.23 25.74
C GLN A 174 -11.62 11.47 24.56
N HIS A 175 -10.98 11.40 23.39
CA HIS A 175 -11.42 10.54 22.30
C HIS A 175 -11.05 9.08 22.57
N ASN A 176 -11.85 8.15 22.06
CA ASN A 176 -11.61 6.73 22.22
C ASN A 176 -10.81 6.17 21.04
N PHE A 177 -9.54 5.84 21.28
CA PHE A 177 -8.62 5.25 20.30
C PHE A 177 -8.27 3.79 20.63
N HIS A 178 -9.19 3.08 21.31
CA HIS A 178 -8.98 1.69 21.72
C HIS A 178 -8.73 0.69 20.60
N HIS A 179 -9.22 0.99 19.41
CA HIS A 179 -9.09 0.13 18.24
C HIS A 179 -7.84 0.45 17.41
N CYS A 180 -7.05 1.43 17.85
CA CYS A 180 -5.86 1.90 17.14
C CYS A 180 -4.62 1.64 18.01
N CYS A 181 -3.48 1.40 17.37
CA CYS A 181 -2.20 1.42 18.06
C CYS A 181 -1.93 2.81 18.67
N LEU A 182 -2.24 3.88 17.91
CA LEU A 182 -2.08 5.26 18.33
C LEU A 182 -3.10 6.18 17.66
N GLY A 183 -3.71 7.07 18.43
CA GLY A 183 -4.49 8.21 17.93
C GLY A 183 -3.59 9.44 17.72
N VAL A 184 -3.66 10.08 16.56
CA VAL A 184 -2.83 11.25 16.24
C VAL A 184 -3.71 12.42 15.82
N GLY A 185 -3.65 13.50 16.60
CA GLY A 185 -4.37 14.73 16.34
C GLY A 185 -3.51 15.73 15.57
N PHE A 186 -4.10 16.45 14.62
CA PHE A 186 -3.48 17.58 13.93
C PHE A 186 -4.32 18.85 14.10
N THR A 187 -3.66 19.93 14.51
CA THR A 187 -4.27 21.24 14.76
C THR A 187 -3.45 22.37 14.14
N ASN A 188 -4.07 23.49 13.78
CA ASN A 188 -3.33 24.71 13.42
C ASN A 188 -3.14 25.68 14.59
N ARG A 189 -3.34 25.22 15.83
CA ARG A 189 -3.23 26.07 17.03
C ARG A 189 -1.80 26.16 17.54
N PRO A 190 -1.33 27.36 17.93
CA PRO A 190 0.00 27.49 18.49
C PRO A 190 0.03 26.92 19.91
N PHE A 191 1.06 26.14 20.23
CA PHE A 191 1.31 25.76 21.61
C PHE A 191 2.17 26.81 22.31
N ALA A 192 2.05 26.89 23.63
CA ALA A 192 2.92 27.71 24.45
C ALA A 192 4.39 27.28 24.30
N HIS A 193 5.31 28.22 24.53
CA HIS A 193 6.75 27.98 24.46
C HIS A 193 7.27 27.49 23.10
N ASN A 194 6.55 27.76 22.00
CA ASN A 194 6.89 27.35 20.63
C ASN A 194 7.01 25.83 20.43
N GLN A 195 6.32 25.05 21.27
CA GLN A 195 6.20 23.61 21.07
C GLN A 195 5.36 23.33 19.81
N VAL A 196 5.70 22.27 19.07
CA VAL A 196 5.01 21.89 17.82
C VAL A 196 4.40 20.50 17.85
N GLY A 197 4.74 19.70 18.87
CA GLY A 197 4.20 18.37 19.08
C GLY A 197 4.19 18.04 20.56
N VAL A 198 3.29 17.14 20.94
CA VAL A 198 3.24 16.57 22.28
C VAL A 198 2.62 15.18 22.22
N SER A 199 3.05 14.30 23.09
CA SER A 199 2.53 12.94 23.18
C SER A 199 2.60 12.43 24.62
N PHE A 200 1.80 11.41 24.92
CA PHE A 200 2.04 10.59 26.10
C PHE A 200 3.17 9.59 25.81
N ILE A 201 4.03 9.39 26.81
CA ILE A 201 5.26 8.63 26.63
C ILE A 201 5.04 7.18 27.07
N ALA A 202 5.50 6.22 26.26
CA ALA A 202 5.49 4.83 26.68
C ALA A 202 6.56 4.55 27.76
N SER A 203 6.20 3.78 28.79
CA SER A 203 7.09 3.44 29.90
C SER A 203 6.63 2.13 30.53
N GLU A 204 7.57 1.40 31.13
CA GLU A 204 7.27 0.19 31.91
C GLU A 204 6.40 0.52 33.14
N ASP A 205 6.56 1.74 33.71
CA ASP A 205 5.92 2.17 34.96
C ASP A 205 4.86 3.27 34.81
N LEU A 206 4.81 3.99 33.67
CA LEU A 206 3.92 5.14 33.45
C LEU A 206 2.91 4.86 32.34
N LEU A 207 1.66 5.26 32.54
CA LEU A 207 0.59 5.19 31.52
C LEU A 207 0.88 6.16 30.36
N GLY A 208 0.78 5.72 29.10
CA GLY A 208 1.01 6.54 27.90
C GLY A 208 1.56 5.81 26.67
N GLY A 209 1.44 6.41 25.49
CA GLY A 209 2.12 5.92 24.27
C GLY A 209 1.43 4.72 23.63
N ILE A 210 2.13 4.04 22.71
CA ILE A 210 1.51 2.99 21.88
C ILE A 210 0.84 1.89 22.72
N CYS A 211 -0.29 1.41 22.23
CA CYS A 211 -1.02 0.27 22.81
C CYS A 211 -1.46 0.44 24.28
N ASP A 212 -1.67 1.68 24.75
CA ASP A 212 -2.27 1.95 26.07
C ASP A 212 -3.81 2.04 25.99
N PHE A 213 -4.45 0.88 26.16
CA PHE A 213 -5.91 0.70 26.16
C PHE A 213 -6.47 0.89 27.58
N ARG A 214 -7.15 2.02 27.86
CA ARG A 214 -7.71 2.36 29.18
C ARG A 214 -9.20 2.00 29.35
N ASN A 215 -9.67 1.76 30.57
CA ASN A 215 -11.11 1.54 30.76
C ASN A 215 -11.92 2.82 30.35
N PRO A 216 -12.90 2.73 29.42
CA PRO A 216 -13.68 3.86 28.93
C PRO A 216 -14.51 4.58 30.00
N THR A 217 -14.56 4.07 31.23
CA THR A 217 -15.23 4.73 32.37
C THR A 217 -14.34 5.74 33.12
N LEU A 218 -13.08 5.94 32.74
CA LEU A 218 -12.18 6.94 33.34
C LEU A 218 -12.25 8.27 32.59
N PRO A 219 -12.09 9.46 33.24
CA PRO A 219 -12.18 10.77 32.58
C PRO A 219 -11.20 11.02 31.43
N LEU A 220 -10.13 10.21 31.35
CA LEU A 220 -9.18 10.20 30.25
C LEU A 220 -9.35 8.88 29.49
N HIS A 221 -10.06 8.93 28.35
CA HIS A 221 -10.47 7.75 27.60
C HIS A 221 -9.33 7.06 26.84
N SER A 222 -8.25 7.78 26.48
CA SER A 222 -7.13 7.20 25.73
C SER A 222 -5.81 7.87 26.07
N ALA A 223 -4.81 7.07 26.43
CA ALA A 223 -3.44 7.53 26.67
C ALA A 223 -2.47 7.13 25.54
N ASN A 224 -2.97 6.44 24.52
CA ASN A 224 -2.29 6.17 23.26
C ASN A 224 -2.51 7.32 22.26
N VAL A 225 -2.16 8.55 22.66
CA VAL A 225 -2.39 9.74 21.81
C VAL A 225 -1.17 10.65 21.66
N ALA A 226 -1.06 11.24 20.48
CA ALA A 226 -0.15 12.34 20.14
C ALA A 226 -0.93 13.49 19.50
N LEU A 227 -0.47 14.73 19.68
CA LEU A 227 -1.07 15.93 19.12
C LEU A 227 0.01 16.81 18.49
N ILE A 228 -0.17 17.14 17.21
CA ILE A 228 0.76 17.90 16.39
C ILE A 228 0.14 19.25 16.02
N SER A 229 0.90 20.32 16.23
CA SER A 229 0.57 21.65 15.73
C SER A 229 1.27 21.90 14.39
N ALA A 230 0.51 22.43 13.46
CA ALA A 230 1.01 22.93 12.18
C ALA A 230 1.60 24.34 12.26
N MET A 231 1.54 24.98 13.42
CA MET A 231 2.09 26.30 13.65
C MET A 231 3.44 26.20 14.36
N GLY A 232 4.50 26.46 13.60
CA GLY A 232 5.89 26.46 14.04
C GLY A 232 6.34 27.73 14.78
N LEU A 233 7.65 27.82 14.97
CA LEU A 233 8.36 28.92 15.61
C LEU A 233 7.92 30.26 15.01
N LYS A 234 7.60 31.22 15.89
CA LYS A 234 7.18 32.57 15.51
C LYS A 234 5.93 32.61 14.60
N GLY A 235 5.10 31.57 14.62
CA GLY A 235 3.84 31.52 13.87
C GLY A 235 3.99 31.12 12.40
N VAL A 236 5.13 30.53 12.02
CA VAL A 236 5.36 30.05 10.65
C VAL A 236 4.58 28.75 10.42
N GLN A 237 3.80 28.68 9.34
CA GLN A 237 3.13 27.45 8.92
C GLN A 237 4.16 26.37 8.55
N LEU A 238 4.05 25.19 9.15
CA LEU A 238 4.92 24.06 8.85
C LEU A 238 4.64 23.49 7.45
N SER A 239 5.66 22.99 6.77
CA SER A 239 5.46 22.22 5.54
C SER A 239 4.96 20.79 5.85
N GLU A 240 4.42 20.09 4.85
CA GLU A 240 4.10 18.65 4.95
C GLU A 240 5.30 17.83 5.45
N ARG A 241 6.52 18.17 4.96
CA ARG A 241 7.77 17.55 5.41
C ARG A 241 8.07 17.84 6.87
N ASP A 242 7.89 19.08 7.31
CA ASP A 242 8.17 19.46 8.71
C ASP A 242 7.17 18.79 9.66
N LEU A 243 5.89 18.72 9.29
CA LEU A 243 4.88 17.95 10.03
C LEU A 243 5.28 16.49 10.19
N GLY A 244 5.81 15.87 9.12
CA GLY A 244 6.38 14.53 9.20
C GLY A 244 7.53 14.43 10.19
N ASN A 245 8.46 15.39 10.23
CA ASN A 245 9.57 15.37 11.21
C ASN A 245 9.06 15.47 12.65
N VAL A 246 8.10 16.37 12.90
CA VAL A 246 7.49 16.52 14.22
C VAL A 246 6.82 15.22 14.62
N LEU A 247 6.06 14.59 13.73
CA LEU A 247 5.41 13.33 14.05
C LEU A 247 6.42 12.19 14.30
N ILE A 248 7.51 12.08 13.54
CA ILE A 248 8.58 11.10 13.81
C ILE A 248 9.15 11.29 15.23
N HIS A 249 9.37 12.54 15.65
CA HIS A 249 9.85 12.86 16.98
C HIS A 249 8.85 12.47 18.07
N GLU A 250 7.57 12.85 17.91
CA GLU A 250 6.51 12.47 18.85
C GLU A 250 6.27 10.96 18.89
N LEU A 251 6.48 10.25 17.78
CA LEU A 251 6.44 8.80 17.77
C LEU A 251 7.60 8.21 18.58
N GLY A 252 8.79 8.82 18.58
CA GLY A 252 9.87 8.43 19.49
C GLY A 252 9.45 8.46 20.96
N HIS A 253 8.73 9.51 21.37
CA HIS A 253 8.11 9.61 22.68
C HIS A 253 7.00 8.56 22.90
N CYS A 254 6.12 8.35 21.93
CA CYS A 254 5.07 7.32 21.99
C CYS A 254 5.64 5.89 22.12
N PHE A 255 6.84 5.66 21.61
CA PHE A 255 7.60 4.41 21.74
C PHE A 255 8.52 4.38 22.98
N GLY A 256 8.52 5.46 23.76
CA GLY A 256 8.96 5.49 25.14
C GLY A 256 10.23 6.28 25.45
N VAL A 257 10.79 6.98 24.47
CA VAL A 257 11.93 7.87 24.71
C VAL A 257 11.48 8.99 25.67
N LEU A 258 11.92 8.95 26.93
CA LEU A 258 11.46 9.90 27.94
C LEU A 258 12.15 11.27 27.87
N LYS A 259 13.42 11.29 27.46
CA LYS A 259 14.27 12.49 27.45
C LYS A 259 14.81 12.73 26.04
N HIS A 260 14.99 13.99 25.68
CA HIS A 260 15.66 14.33 24.43
C HIS A 260 17.15 13.95 24.50
N ASP A 261 17.74 13.70 23.34
CA ASP A 261 19.15 13.31 23.21
C ASP A 261 20.13 14.36 23.75
N MET A 262 19.73 15.65 23.76
CA MET A 262 20.52 16.73 24.34
C MET A 262 20.54 16.76 25.87
N ASP A 263 19.55 16.13 26.51
CA ASP A 263 19.44 16.02 27.97
C ASP A 263 20.11 14.74 28.50
N LEU A 264 20.74 13.98 27.60
CA LEU A 264 21.36 12.69 27.88
C LEU A 264 22.89 12.80 27.77
N GLU A 265 23.55 11.64 27.82
CA GLU A 265 25.00 11.56 27.73
C GLU A 265 25.51 12.07 26.37
N PRO A 266 26.73 12.63 26.30
CA PRO A 266 27.29 13.17 25.04
C PRO A 266 27.31 12.18 23.87
N LYS A 267 27.35 10.87 24.14
CA LYS A 267 27.26 9.83 23.09
C LYS A 267 25.94 9.83 22.32
N CYS A 268 24.88 10.41 22.88
CA CYS A 268 23.56 10.52 22.26
C CYS A 268 23.50 11.68 21.26
N SER A 269 24.55 12.51 21.16
CA SER A 269 24.51 13.78 20.46
C SER A 269 24.85 13.72 18.96
N GLY A 270 25.27 12.55 18.46
CA GLY A 270 25.70 12.33 17.07
C GLY A 270 27.20 12.51 16.80
N PHE A 271 28.01 12.86 17.82
CA PHE A 271 29.47 12.89 17.68
C PHE A 271 30.06 11.47 17.71
N ASP A 272 31.17 11.28 16.99
CA ASP A 272 31.95 10.03 17.02
C ASP A 272 32.55 9.85 18.42
N THR A 273 32.10 8.80 19.12
CA THR A 273 32.53 8.49 20.50
C THR A 273 34.00 8.07 20.59
N ASN A 274 34.65 7.77 19.47
CA ASN A 274 36.08 7.47 19.43
C ASN A 274 36.94 8.74 19.37
N LYS A 275 36.32 9.91 19.25
CA LYS A 275 36.99 11.22 19.27
C LYS A 275 36.56 12.02 20.49
N PRO A 276 37.40 12.93 20.99
CA PRO A 276 37.00 13.86 22.04
C PRO A 276 35.75 14.64 21.60
N ILE A 277 34.66 14.51 22.36
CA ILE A 277 33.44 15.27 22.14
C ILE A 277 33.68 16.70 22.64
N PRO A 278 33.33 17.75 21.87
CA PRO A 278 33.51 19.12 22.30
C PRO A 278 32.84 19.42 23.65
N ALA A 279 33.45 20.27 24.47
CA ALA A 279 32.87 20.63 25.77
C ALA A 279 31.53 21.38 25.64
N ASP A 280 31.29 22.05 24.51
CA ASP A 280 30.10 22.83 24.16
C ASP A 280 29.19 22.08 23.15
N TYR A 281 29.20 20.75 23.17
CA TYR A 281 28.48 19.89 22.21
C TYR A 281 26.96 20.05 22.17
N ILE A 282 26.34 20.80 23.11
CA ILE A 282 24.90 21.09 23.13
C ILE A 282 24.58 22.35 22.32
N SER A 283 25.56 23.20 22.01
CA SER A 283 25.33 24.45 21.31
C SER A 283 24.88 24.26 19.85
N ASP A 284 24.01 25.16 19.38
CA ASP A 284 23.50 25.20 18.00
C ASP A 284 24.60 25.39 16.94
N HIS A 285 25.72 26.00 17.35
CA HIS A 285 26.87 26.27 16.49
C HIS A 285 27.80 25.06 16.31
N ASN A 286 27.68 24.05 17.18
CA ASN A 286 28.59 22.91 17.21
C ASN A 286 27.87 21.62 16.85
N GLU A 287 27.52 21.49 15.57
CA GLU A 287 26.80 20.33 15.05
C GLU A 287 27.76 19.22 14.56
N PRO A 288 27.51 17.95 14.89
CA PRO A 288 28.29 16.84 14.37
C PRO A 288 28.22 16.76 12.82
N PRO A 289 29.26 16.21 12.16
CA PRO A 289 29.30 16.10 10.70
C PRO A 289 28.12 15.34 10.10
N GLN A 290 27.60 14.33 10.79
CA GLN A 290 26.44 13.53 10.36
C GLN A 290 25.09 14.07 10.85
N GLY A 291 25.08 15.23 11.50
CA GLY A 291 23.87 15.86 12.04
C GLY A 291 23.42 15.29 13.38
N ARG A 292 22.40 15.89 13.97
CA ARG A 292 21.77 15.43 15.22
C ARG A 292 20.76 14.31 14.95
N PHE A 293 20.48 13.51 15.97
CA PHE A 293 19.45 12.48 15.90
C PHE A 293 18.04 13.06 16.05
N ILE A 294 17.04 12.28 15.65
CA ILE A 294 15.61 12.65 15.67
C ILE A 294 15.15 13.19 17.04
N MET A 295 15.66 12.63 18.15
CA MET A 295 15.22 12.99 19.50
C MET A 295 16.00 14.17 20.10
N TRP A 296 16.73 14.95 19.30
CA TRP A 296 17.45 16.13 19.78
C TRP A 296 16.53 17.27 20.27
N GLY A 297 15.26 17.33 19.84
CA GLY A 297 14.26 18.26 20.41
C GLY A 297 14.25 19.68 19.84
N GLN A 298 15.41 20.27 19.51
CA GLN A 298 15.49 21.64 18.97
C GLN A 298 15.50 21.73 17.42
N ASP A 299 15.93 20.67 16.73
CA ASP A 299 16.15 20.65 15.26
C ASP A 299 14.93 20.18 14.44
N ILE A 300 13.73 20.16 15.04
CA ILE A 300 12.54 19.54 14.45
C ILE A 300 11.94 20.40 13.30
N GLN A 301 12.22 21.70 13.29
CA GLN A 301 11.64 22.67 12.34
C GLN A 301 12.71 23.20 11.38
N GLY A 302 12.63 22.79 10.10
CA GLY A 302 13.25 23.45 8.95
C GLY A 302 14.72 23.89 9.07
N THR A 303 15.64 23.10 8.48
CA THR A 303 16.77 23.56 7.60
C THR A 303 17.88 22.51 7.42
N LYS A 304 17.91 21.42 8.20
CA LYS A 304 19.06 20.50 8.21
C LYS A 304 18.77 19.02 7.89
N THR A 305 17.64 18.68 7.28
CA THR A 305 17.22 17.27 7.07
C THR A 305 17.92 16.55 5.92
N SER A 306 19.19 16.85 5.65
CA SER A 306 20.00 16.20 4.62
C SER A 306 21.09 15.29 5.18
N LYS A 307 21.27 15.24 6.51
CA LYS A 307 22.35 14.43 7.11
C LYS A 307 21.84 13.10 7.69
N PRO A 308 22.67 12.04 7.69
CA PRO A 308 22.23 10.69 8.06
C PRO A 308 21.58 10.56 9.44
N ASN A 309 22.08 11.26 10.46
CA ASN A 309 21.52 11.13 11.82
C ASN A 309 20.12 11.76 11.93
N ASN A 310 19.76 12.73 11.08
CA ASN A 310 18.44 13.35 11.12
C ASN A 310 17.31 12.41 10.69
N LEU A 311 17.65 11.23 10.17
CA LEU A 311 16.74 10.15 9.78
C LEU A 311 16.96 8.91 10.64
N ASN A 312 17.61 9.05 11.81
CA ASN A 312 17.94 7.95 12.69
C ASN A 312 17.75 8.33 14.17
N PHE A 313 17.57 7.32 15.01
CA PHE A 313 17.52 7.47 16.46
C PHE A 313 18.89 7.23 17.06
N SER A 314 19.22 7.99 18.11
CA SER A 314 20.49 7.80 18.82
C SER A 314 20.54 6.41 19.47
N PRO A 315 21.73 5.88 19.78
CA PRO A 315 21.87 4.65 20.56
C PRO A 315 21.11 4.69 21.89
N CYS A 316 20.98 5.87 22.47
CA CYS A 316 20.28 6.09 23.74
C CYS A 316 18.76 5.98 23.58
N SER A 317 18.23 6.59 22.52
CA SER A 317 16.81 6.48 22.17
C SER A 317 16.44 5.03 21.82
N LYS A 318 17.26 4.36 21.00
CA LYS A 318 17.04 2.95 20.60
C LYS A 318 17.00 2.01 21.80
N ALA A 319 17.92 2.16 22.75
CA ALA A 319 17.97 1.32 23.95
C ALA A 319 16.70 1.42 24.82
N VAL A 320 15.97 2.54 24.75
CA VAL A 320 14.69 2.70 25.45
C VAL A 320 13.56 2.05 24.66
N VAL A 321 13.47 2.35 23.36
CA VAL A 321 12.43 1.78 22.48
C VAL A 321 12.53 0.25 22.40
N GLN A 322 13.75 -0.30 22.38
CA GLN A 322 14.01 -1.73 22.44
C GLN A 322 13.32 -2.39 23.65
N LYS A 323 13.33 -1.73 24.82
CA LYS A 323 12.66 -2.27 26.01
C LYS A 323 11.15 -2.25 25.82
N VAL A 324 10.60 -1.12 25.38
CA VAL A 324 9.15 -0.98 25.14
C VAL A 324 8.62 -2.00 24.12
N LEU A 325 9.41 -2.32 23.10
CA LEU A 325 9.03 -3.29 22.07
C LEU A 325 9.24 -4.75 22.49
N TYR A 326 10.35 -5.06 23.18
CA TYR A 326 10.83 -6.44 23.32
C TYR A 326 10.97 -6.96 24.76
N SER A 327 10.90 -6.13 25.81
CA SER A 327 11.17 -6.56 27.21
C SER A 327 10.04 -7.39 27.85
N GLY A 328 9.04 -7.84 27.07
CA GLY A 328 7.88 -8.59 27.56
C GLY A 328 6.75 -7.70 28.11
N THR A 329 6.89 -6.38 27.96
CA THR A 329 5.85 -5.39 28.28
C THR A 329 4.67 -5.51 27.31
N VAL A 330 3.47 -5.20 27.78
CA VAL A 330 2.21 -5.37 27.00
C VAL A 330 2.15 -4.41 25.79
N ARG A 331 3.04 -3.42 25.68
CA ARG A 331 2.92 -2.29 24.73
C ARG A 331 3.36 -2.58 23.30
N GLY A 332 4.23 -3.56 23.03
CA GLY A 332 4.48 -3.99 21.65
C GLY A 332 3.36 -4.86 21.05
N LYS A 333 2.42 -5.35 21.87
CA LYS A 333 1.50 -6.44 21.49
C LYS A 333 0.35 -6.02 20.56
N CYS A 334 0.05 -4.72 20.46
CA CYS A 334 -0.96 -4.26 19.51
C CYS A 334 -0.39 -3.90 18.14
N LEU A 335 0.93 -3.94 18.00
CA LEU A 335 1.52 -3.98 16.67
C LEU A 335 1.11 -5.29 16.03
N THR A 336 0.33 -5.19 14.97
CA THR A 336 -0.09 -6.36 14.21
C THR A 336 0.99 -6.67 13.18
N PRO A 337 1.18 -7.95 12.80
CA PRO A 337 1.80 -8.22 11.51
C PRO A 337 1.07 -7.38 10.47
N GLY A 338 1.81 -6.63 9.64
CA GLY A 338 1.19 -5.94 8.52
C GLY A 338 0.40 -6.98 7.72
N GLU A 339 -0.85 -6.68 7.39
CA GLU A 339 -1.83 -7.68 6.91
C GLU A 339 -1.38 -8.48 5.67
N ASN A 340 -0.25 -8.13 5.03
CA ASN A 340 0.31 -8.82 3.86
C ASN A 340 1.86 -8.86 3.77
N GLU A 341 2.63 -9.01 4.85
CA GLU A 341 4.11 -9.19 4.77
C GLU A 341 4.80 -8.25 3.73
N ILE A 342 4.33 -7.01 3.61
CA ILE A 342 4.63 -6.18 2.43
C ILE A 342 6.13 -5.79 2.47
N PRO A 343 6.92 -6.22 1.48
CA PRO A 343 8.35 -5.93 1.38
C PRO A 343 8.56 -4.42 1.29
N TYR A 344 9.49 -3.88 2.08
CA TYR A 344 9.71 -2.45 2.16
C TYR A 344 11.06 -2.04 1.57
N CYS A 345 11.04 -1.72 0.28
CA CYS A 345 12.25 -1.32 -0.42
C CYS A 345 12.93 -0.09 0.19
N GLY A 346 14.22 -0.19 0.46
CA GLY A 346 15.03 0.87 1.03
C GLY A 346 15.08 0.82 2.55
N ASN A 347 14.69 -0.29 3.18
CA ASN A 347 15.00 -0.59 4.59
C ASN A 347 16.31 -1.37 4.75
N GLY A 348 16.91 -1.86 3.67
CA GLY A 348 18.15 -2.65 3.70
C GLY A 348 17.92 -4.12 4.07
N ILE A 349 16.67 -4.60 4.00
CA ILE A 349 16.27 -5.98 4.19
C ILE A 349 15.75 -6.46 2.84
N VAL A 350 16.35 -7.52 2.28
CA VAL A 350 15.84 -8.09 1.03
C VAL A 350 14.59 -8.91 1.33
N GLU A 351 13.43 -8.34 1.03
CA GLU A 351 12.11 -8.95 1.24
C GLU A 351 11.51 -9.34 -0.12
N LEU A 352 10.88 -10.51 -0.29
CA LEU A 352 10.35 -10.92 -1.60
C LEU A 352 9.25 -9.93 -2.07
N PRO A 353 9.33 -9.32 -3.28
CA PRO A 353 10.10 -9.75 -4.45
C PRO A 353 11.40 -8.95 -4.76
N GLU A 354 12.02 -8.29 -3.79
CA GLU A 354 13.27 -7.56 -3.97
C GLU A 354 14.44 -8.47 -4.34
N GLU A 355 15.27 -8.05 -5.30
CA GLU A 355 16.50 -8.77 -5.67
C GLU A 355 17.71 -8.31 -4.83
N CYS A 356 17.62 -7.09 -4.29
CA CYS A 356 18.58 -6.43 -3.42
C CYS A 356 17.89 -5.32 -2.63
N ASP A 357 18.44 -4.90 -1.50
CA ASP A 357 18.02 -3.66 -0.84
C ASP A 357 19.24 -3.00 -0.22
N CYS A 358 19.63 -1.85 -0.77
CA CYS A 358 20.79 -1.07 -0.32
C CYS A 358 20.48 -0.16 0.88
N GLY A 359 19.23 -0.10 1.32
CA GLY A 359 18.77 0.71 2.44
C GLY A 359 18.50 2.16 2.06
N ASN A 360 18.91 3.09 2.92
CA ASN A 360 18.64 4.51 2.69
C ASN A 360 19.36 5.09 1.46
N GLU A 361 18.86 6.22 0.95
CA GLU A 361 19.38 6.87 -0.28
C GLU A 361 20.90 7.08 -0.26
N LEU A 362 21.49 7.46 0.88
CA LEU A 362 22.93 7.70 1.00
C LEU A 362 23.76 6.41 0.89
N LYS A 363 23.29 5.29 1.43
CA LYS A 363 23.94 3.98 1.27
C LYS A 363 23.79 3.48 -0.17
N CYS A 364 22.61 3.65 -0.75
CA CYS A 364 22.35 3.27 -2.13
C CYS A 364 23.17 4.07 -3.15
N LEU A 365 23.52 5.33 -2.88
CA LEU A 365 24.43 6.11 -3.73
C LEU A 365 25.84 5.50 -3.81
N GLN A 366 26.23 4.67 -2.85
CA GLN A 366 27.52 3.96 -2.82
C GLN A 366 27.41 2.53 -3.36
N ASP A 367 26.19 2.04 -3.57
CA ASP A 367 25.91 0.70 -4.07
C ASP A 367 25.80 0.72 -5.59
N SER A 368 26.78 0.10 -6.27
CA SER A 368 26.79 0.01 -7.73
C SER A 368 25.98 -1.17 -8.27
N CYS A 369 25.43 -2.02 -7.40
CA CYS A 369 24.67 -3.21 -7.72
C CYS A 369 23.15 -2.97 -7.64
N CYS A 370 22.70 -2.18 -6.67
CA CYS A 370 21.29 -2.09 -6.28
C CYS A 370 20.62 -0.73 -6.56
N GLY A 371 19.40 -0.76 -7.08
CA GLY A 371 18.58 0.44 -7.30
C GLY A 371 17.98 1.00 -6.00
N PRO A 372 18.13 2.30 -5.66
CA PRO A 372 17.49 2.89 -4.49
C PRO A 372 15.96 2.94 -4.59
N ARG A 373 15.27 3.10 -3.45
CA ARG A 373 13.80 3.22 -3.34
C ARG A 373 13.17 4.23 -4.32
N GLY A 374 13.85 5.33 -4.60
CA GLY A 374 13.38 6.38 -5.53
C GLY A 374 13.83 6.23 -6.98
N SER A 375 14.48 5.12 -7.35
CA SER A 375 15.01 4.89 -8.71
C SER A 375 14.00 4.25 -9.66
N SER A 376 14.39 4.09 -10.93
CA SER A 376 13.59 3.42 -11.96
C SER A 376 13.35 1.94 -11.68
N ASP A 377 14.26 1.29 -10.94
CA ASP A 377 14.20 -0.13 -10.58
C ASP A 377 14.46 -0.28 -9.06
N PRO A 378 13.51 0.11 -8.18
CA PRO A 378 13.70 0.11 -6.73
C PRO A 378 13.95 -1.29 -6.16
N CYS A 379 15.06 -1.46 -5.43
CA CYS A 379 15.42 -2.73 -4.78
C CYS A 379 15.53 -3.91 -5.76
N GLN A 380 15.94 -3.57 -6.98
CA GLN A 380 16.28 -4.49 -8.05
C GLN A 380 17.74 -4.29 -8.44
N LEU A 381 18.38 -5.34 -8.95
CA LEU A 381 19.73 -5.20 -9.47
C LEU A 381 19.72 -4.40 -10.77
N TYR A 382 20.72 -3.53 -10.98
CA TYR A 382 20.81 -2.80 -12.25
C TYR A 382 21.01 -3.75 -13.45
N LYS A 383 20.40 -3.42 -14.58
CA LYS A 383 20.46 -4.22 -15.82
C LYS A 383 21.91 -4.43 -16.29
N GLY A 384 22.27 -5.69 -16.56
CA GLY A 384 23.60 -6.08 -17.04
C GLY A 384 24.62 -6.40 -15.95
N ILE A 385 24.23 -6.29 -14.68
CA ILE A 385 25.04 -6.72 -13.54
C ILE A 385 24.89 -8.22 -13.32
N ASP A 386 25.99 -8.89 -12.98
CA ASP A 386 26.02 -10.33 -12.69
C ASP A 386 25.28 -10.62 -11.37
N PRO A 387 24.11 -11.29 -11.40
CA PRO A 387 23.31 -11.55 -10.21
C PRO A 387 24.07 -12.39 -9.17
N LEU A 388 25.06 -13.17 -9.61
CA LEU A 388 25.89 -14.03 -8.76
C LEU A 388 26.96 -13.25 -7.99
N LYS A 389 27.32 -12.05 -8.44
CA LYS A 389 28.27 -11.15 -7.76
C LYS A 389 27.58 -10.10 -6.90
N CYS A 390 26.32 -9.80 -7.13
CA CYS A 390 25.65 -8.64 -6.54
C CYS A 390 24.38 -8.98 -5.74
N SER A 391 23.69 -10.10 -6.00
CA SER A 391 22.54 -10.48 -5.17
C SER A 391 22.99 -11.24 -3.93
N VAL A 392 22.56 -10.75 -2.76
CA VAL A 392 22.77 -11.41 -1.46
C VAL A 392 22.10 -12.80 -1.41
N LEU A 393 21.02 -12.98 -2.18
CA LEU A 393 20.31 -14.26 -2.35
C LEU A 393 21.13 -15.27 -3.18
N ASN A 394 21.89 -14.82 -4.19
CA ASN A 394 22.64 -15.70 -5.10
C ASN A 394 24.08 -15.98 -4.66
N GLN A 395 24.73 -15.05 -3.95
CA GLN A 395 26.09 -15.28 -3.43
C GLN A 395 26.16 -16.46 -2.44
N ARG A 396 25.05 -16.80 -1.76
CA ARG A 396 24.99 -17.94 -0.82
C ARG A 396 24.77 -19.30 -1.50
N LEU A 397 24.32 -19.35 -2.75
CA LEU A 397 23.99 -20.58 -3.50
C LEU A 397 25.17 -21.16 -4.29
N LEU A 398 26.29 -20.45 -4.40
CA LEU A 398 27.38 -20.76 -5.33
C LEU A 398 28.49 -21.71 -4.84
N SER A 399 28.37 -22.34 -3.67
CA SER A 399 29.45 -23.15 -3.10
C SER A 399 29.46 -24.64 -3.51
N THR A 400 28.78 -25.07 -4.58
CA THR A 400 29.00 -26.42 -5.16
C THR A 400 28.82 -26.48 -6.70
N PRO A 401 29.62 -27.26 -7.47
CA PRO A 401 29.59 -27.20 -8.94
C PRO A 401 28.96 -28.41 -9.68
N GLY A 402 28.13 -28.08 -10.70
CA GLY A 402 27.91 -28.80 -12.00
C GLY A 402 26.83 -29.90 -12.09
N PRO A 403 26.41 -30.38 -13.31
CA PRO A 403 26.78 -30.01 -14.69
C PRO A 403 25.60 -29.81 -15.71
N ARG A 404 25.96 -29.61 -17.00
CA ARG A 404 25.23 -29.10 -18.19
C ARG A 404 24.20 -30.02 -18.92
N SER A 405 23.22 -29.32 -19.54
CA SER A 405 22.53 -29.44 -20.86
C SER A 405 21.89 -30.75 -21.38
N ASN A 406 20.65 -30.66 -21.91
CA ASN A 406 20.41 -30.70 -23.37
C ASN A 406 18.98 -30.33 -23.80
N LYS A 407 18.86 -29.73 -25.00
CA LYS A 407 17.62 -29.36 -25.72
C LYS A 407 16.98 -30.55 -26.44
N THR A 408 15.66 -30.54 -26.63
CA THR A 408 14.97 -31.16 -27.78
C THR A 408 13.63 -30.49 -28.06
N LYS A 409 13.29 -30.35 -29.35
CA LYS A 409 12.00 -29.87 -29.91
C LYS A 409 11.15 -31.08 -30.36
N SER A 410 9.82 -30.99 -30.28
CA SER A 410 8.90 -31.54 -31.29
C SER A 410 7.54 -30.85 -31.24
N GLY A 411 7.00 -30.48 -32.40
CA GLY A 411 5.66 -29.92 -32.56
C GLY A 411 4.57 -30.97 -32.76
N GLY A 412 3.32 -30.51 -32.72
CA GLY A 412 2.12 -31.25 -33.10
C GLY A 412 0.95 -30.29 -33.32
N ASN A 413 0.42 -30.28 -34.54
CA ASN A 413 -0.75 -29.53 -34.99
C ASN A 413 -2.05 -30.06 -34.36
N MET A 414 -2.96 -29.17 -33.96
CA MET A 414 -4.40 -29.39 -34.03
C MET A 414 -5.09 -28.11 -34.52
N THR A 415 -5.94 -28.29 -35.53
CA THR A 415 -6.71 -27.27 -36.24
C THR A 415 -7.89 -26.71 -35.41
N PRO A 416 -8.36 -25.49 -35.72
CA PRO A 416 -9.25 -24.72 -34.88
C PRO A 416 -10.74 -24.98 -35.21
N PHE A 417 -11.59 -24.98 -34.18
CA PHE A 417 -13.03 -24.75 -34.35
C PHE A 417 -13.28 -23.24 -34.37
N ILE A 418 -13.78 -22.72 -35.49
CA ILE A 418 -14.15 -21.32 -35.69
C ILE A 418 -15.66 -21.14 -35.47
N SER A 419 -15.97 -19.99 -34.88
CA SER A 419 -17.24 -19.23 -34.92
C SER A 419 -18.39 -19.64 -34.03
N ALA A 420 -18.58 -18.83 -32.98
CA ALA A 420 -19.86 -18.19 -32.71
C ALA A 420 -19.62 -16.72 -32.32
N CYS A 421 -20.12 -15.82 -33.18
CA CYS A 421 -20.41 -14.38 -32.99
C CYS A 421 -19.47 -13.51 -32.13
N LEU A 422 -18.58 -12.78 -32.81
CA LEU A 422 -18.12 -11.46 -32.34
C LEU A 422 -19.35 -10.52 -32.33
N SER A 423 -19.94 -10.28 -31.16
CA SER A 423 -20.61 -9.01 -30.93
C SER A 423 -19.55 -7.90 -31.06
N ASN A 424 -19.94 -6.73 -31.55
CA ASN A 424 -19.08 -5.54 -31.55
C ASN A 424 -18.65 -5.27 -30.10
N ALA A 425 -17.47 -5.76 -29.69
CA ALA A 425 -16.90 -5.39 -28.40
C ALA A 425 -16.81 -3.86 -28.35
N GLN A 426 -17.47 -3.28 -27.35
CA GLN A 426 -17.62 -1.84 -27.23
C GLN A 426 -16.24 -1.19 -27.04
N LYS A 427 -15.75 -0.50 -28.08
CA LYS A 427 -14.40 0.08 -28.07
C LYS A 427 -14.29 1.36 -27.24
N PHE A 428 -15.41 1.90 -26.75
CA PHE A 428 -15.44 3.06 -25.87
C PHE A 428 -16.52 2.97 -24.77
N ALA A 429 -16.10 3.07 -23.51
CA ALA A 429 -16.98 3.11 -22.34
C ALA A 429 -16.37 3.99 -21.22
N PRO A 430 -16.74 5.27 -21.09
CA PRO A 430 -16.18 6.15 -20.06
C PRO A 430 -16.66 5.74 -18.65
N TYR A 431 -15.93 6.19 -17.63
CA TYR A 431 -16.33 6.01 -16.23
C TYR A 431 -17.49 6.96 -15.89
N TYR A 432 -18.48 6.42 -15.17
CA TYR A 432 -19.61 7.11 -14.56
C TYR A 432 -19.51 6.97 -13.05
N ASP A 433 -19.42 8.08 -12.34
CA ASP A 433 -19.25 8.11 -10.89
C ASP A 433 -20.62 8.05 -10.20
N THR A 434 -20.93 6.85 -9.71
CA THR A 434 -22.15 6.52 -8.96
C THR A 434 -22.22 7.22 -7.59
N PHE A 435 -21.14 7.81 -7.08
CA PHE A 435 -21.14 8.48 -5.77
C PHE A 435 -21.64 9.93 -5.83
N LEU A 436 -21.50 10.62 -6.97
CA LEU A 436 -21.86 12.03 -7.07
C LEU A 436 -23.35 12.26 -6.76
N ARG A 437 -23.66 13.33 -6.00
CA ARG A 437 -25.03 13.62 -5.52
C ARG A 437 -25.93 14.21 -6.61
N ASP A 438 -25.36 15.06 -7.47
CA ASP A 438 -26.01 15.63 -8.65
C ASP A 438 -25.64 14.81 -9.89
N ARG A 439 -25.99 13.52 -9.86
CA ARG A 439 -25.67 12.58 -10.93
C ARG A 439 -26.14 13.15 -12.26
N SER A 440 -25.23 13.16 -13.24
CA SER A 440 -25.62 13.46 -14.61
C SER A 440 -26.66 12.43 -15.05
N ASP A 441 -27.73 12.88 -15.68
CA ASP A 441 -28.76 12.00 -16.19
C ASP A 441 -28.15 11.12 -17.31
N LEU A 442 -27.80 9.88 -16.97
CA LEU A 442 -27.23 8.90 -17.89
C LEU A 442 -28.10 8.72 -19.13
N GLU A 443 -29.43 8.81 -18.99
CA GLU A 443 -30.37 8.72 -20.10
C GLU A 443 -30.26 9.95 -21.01
N GLU A 444 -30.11 11.15 -20.44
CA GLU A 444 -29.84 12.38 -21.18
C GLU A 444 -28.52 12.29 -21.96
N ILE A 445 -27.44 11.85 -21.29
CA ILE A 445 -26.12 11.70 -21.92
C ILE A 445 -26.22 10.72 -23.09
N ALA A 446 -26.82 9.55 -22.87
CA ALA A 446 -27.01 8.54 -23.90
C ALA A 446 -27.78 9.10 -25.10
N ARG A 447 -28.87 9.83 -24.88
CA ARG A 447 -29.65 10.47 -25.95
C ARG A 447 -28.88 11.56 -26.70
N LEU A 448 -28.11 12.38 -26.01
CA LEU A 448 -27.40 13.50 -26.60
C LEU A 448 -26.13 13.08 -27.35
N THR A 449 -25.49 12.00 -26.93
CA THR A 449 -24.16 11.61 -27.42
C THR A 449 -24.17 10.30 -28.21
N GLY A 450 -25.19 9.46 -28.05
CA GLY A 450 -25.22 8.09 -28.55
C GLY A 450 -24.33 7.13 -27.76
N GLN A 451 -23.66 7.58 -26.70
CA GLN A 451 -22.85 6.72 -25.83
C GLN A 451 -23.76 5.91 -24.92
N HIS A 452 -23.75 4.59 -25.04
CA HIS A 452 -24.64 3.72 -24.25
C HIS A 452 -23.89 2.81 -23.28
N SER A 453 -22.55 2.86 -23.24
CA SER A 453 -21.77 1.99 -22.37
C SER A 453 -20.89 2.73 -21.39
N TYR A 454 -20.80 2.20 -20.18
CA TYR A 454 -20.17 2.90 -19.08
C TYR A 454 -19.49 1.92 -18.12
N HIS A 455 -18.35 2.34 -17.58
CA HIS A 455 -17.82 1.77 -16.35
C HIS A 455 -18.57 2.42 -15.17
N LEU A 456 -19.29 1.63 -14.39
CA LEU A 456 -20.04 2.07 -13.21
C LEU A 456 -19.10 2.08 -12.01
N ALA A 457 -18.68 3.27 -11.60
CA ALA A 457 -17.60 3.50 -10.65
C ALA A 457 -18.15 4.06 -9.32
N PHE A 458 -17.84 3.51 -8.15
CA PHE A 458 -17.27 2.18 -7.92
C PHE A 458 -18.20 1.39 -7.00
N ALA A 459 -18.26 0.08 -7.22
CA ALA A 459 -18.79 -0.86 -6.24
C ALA A 459 -17.70 -1.16 -5.21
N LEU A 460 -17.93 -0.69 -3.98
CA LEU A 460 -17.02 -0.77 -2.84
C LEU A 460 -17.65 -1.60 -1.72
N GLY A 461 -16.90 -1.90 -0.66
CA GLY A 461 -17.49 -2.48 0.55
C GLY A 461 -18.19 -1.42 1.40
N GLY A 462 -19.24 -1.83 2.10
CA GLY A 462 -19.96 -0.99 3.05
C GLY A 462 -19.26 -0.92 4.42
N ILE A 463 -19.80 -0.06 5.29
CA ILE A 463 -19.41 -0.03 6.72
C ILE A 463 -19.61 -1.38 7.42
N GLU A 464 -20.45 -2.25 6.86
CA GLU A 464 -20.72 -3.59 7.38
C GLU A 464 -19.67 -4.63 6.94
N GLY A 465 -18.62 -4.23 6.19
CA GLY A 465 -17.54 -5.08 5.72
C GLY A 465 -17.71 -5.51 4.26
N CYS A 466 -17.51 -6.80 3.96
CA CYS A 466 -17.63 -7.41 2.63
C CYS A 466 -19.08 -7.46 2.13
N LYS A 467 -19.72 -6.30 1.99
CA LYS A 467 -21.05 -6.13 1.42
C LYS A 467 -20.98 -5.03 0.35
N PRO A 468 -21.26 -5.33 -0.92
CA PRO A 468 -21.19 -4.32 -1.97
C PRO A 468 -22.13 -3.14 -1.75
N LYS A 469 -21.61 -1.94 -1.99
CA LYS A 469 -22.31 -0.64 -2.00
C LYS A 469 -21.72 0.28 -3.07
N TRP A 470 -22.54 1.12 -3.68
CA TRP A 470 -22.05 2.16 -4.60
C TRP A 470 -21.38 3.27 -3.81
N GLY A 471 -20.10 3.53 -4.10
CA GLY A 471 -19.29 4.53 -3.41
C GLY A 471 -19.23 4.33 -1.89
N ALA A 472 -19.36 3.08 -1.42
CA ALA A 472 -19.45 2.69 -0.01
C ALA A 472 -20.63 3.29 0.80
N GLU A 473 -21.51 4.07 0.16
CA GLU A 473 -22.61 4.79 0.82
C GLU A 473 -23.98 4.20 0.43
N PHE A 474 -24.27 4.09 -0.86
CA PHE A 474 -25.58 3.67 -1.34
C PHE A 474 -25.67 2.15 -1.45
N ASP A 475 -26.82 1.58 -1.09
CA ASP A 475 -27.07 0.15 -1.27
C ASP A 475 -26.91 -0.22 -2.76
N ILE A 476 -26.39 -1.43 -3.03
CA ILE A 476 -26.04 -1.82 -4.40
C ILE A 476 -27.25 -1.85 -5.35
N ASP A 477 -28.45 -2.06 -4.80
CA ASP A 477 -29.72 -2.07 -5.51
C ASP A 477 -30.52 -0.76 -5.36
N ASP A 478 -29.90 0.30 -4.83
CA ASP A 478 -30.55 1.60 -4.64
C ASP A 478 -31.18 2.09 -5.97
N PRO A 479 -32.51 2.29 -6.02
CA PRO A 479 -33.20 2.74 -7.23
C PRO A 479 -32.68 4.07 -7.80
N VAL A 480 -32.11 4.94 -6.97
CA VAL A 480 -31.53 6.22 -7.41
C VAL A 480 -30.28 5.99 -8.26
N VAL A 481 -29.53 4.91 -8.00
CA VAL A 481 -28.38 4.49 -8.83
C VAL A 481 -28.87 3.65 -10.01
N MET A 482 -29.72 2.67 -9.73
CA MET A 482 -30.06 1.62 -10.68
C MET A 482 -31.06 2.04 -11.76
N ASN A 483 -31.96 3.00 -11.50
CA ASN A 483 -32.95 3.40 -12.52
C ASN A 483 -32.31 4.06 -13.75
N PRO A 484 -31.38 5.03 -13.62
CA PRO A 484 -30.67 5.59 -14.78
C PRO A 484 -29.87 4.52 -15.56
N ILE A 485 -29.23 3.59 -14.85
CA ILE A 485 -28.49 2.48 -15.46
C ILE A 485 -29.43 1.60 -16.29
N ARG A 486 -30.57 1.20 -15.71
CA ARG A 486 -31.60 0.39 -16.39
C ARG A 486 -32.21 1.11 -17.58
N ALA A 487 -32.37 2.44 -17.51
CA ALA A 487 -32.86 3.24 -18.63
C ALA A 487 -31.90 3.17 -19.83
N VAL A 488 -30.59 3.27 -19.60
CA VAL A 488 -29.58 3.11 -20.67
C VAL A 488 -29.49 1.67 -21.16
N GLN A 489 -29.58 0.68 -20.28
CA GLN A 489 -29.64 -0.74 -20.68
C GLN A 489 -30.87 -1.03 -21.56
N ALA A 490 -32.02 -0.41 -21.28
CA ALA A 490 -33.21 -0.51 -22.11
C ALA A 490 -33.03 0.11 -23.51
N MET A 491 -32.05 1.01 -23.67
CA MET A 491 -31.60 1.54 -24.98
C MET A 491 -30.54 0.65 -25.66
N GLY A 492 -30.27 -0.54 -25.12
CA GLY A 492 -29.27 -1.48 -25.63
C GLY A 492 -27.84 -1.20 -25.14
N GLY A 493 -27.69 -0.41 -24.07
CA GLY A 493 -26.39 -0.11 -23.48
C GLY A 493 -25.80 -1.26 -22.67
N GLU A 494 -24.49 -1.45 -22.77
CA GLU A 494 -23.74 -2.43 -21.98
C GLU A 494 -23.01 -1.76 -20.80
N MET A 495 -23.09 -2.36 -19.62
CA MET A 495 -22.50 -1.80 -18.39
C MET A 495 -21.32 -2.65 -17.93
N ILE A 496 -20.26 -2.00 -17.49
CA ILE A 496 -19.09 -2.63 -16.86
C ILE A 496 -19.11 -2.22 -15.40
N VAL A 497 -19.14 -3.18 -14.48
CA VAL A 497 -19.04 -2.89 -13.04
C VAL A 497 -17.58 -2.66 -12.70
N ALA A 498 -17.23 -1.49 -12.17
CA ALA A 498 -15.88 -1.23 -11.66
C ALA A 498 -15.84 -1.34 -10.13
N THR A 499 -14.90 -2.12 -9.61
CA THR A 499 -14.56 -2.18 -8.17
C THR A 499 -13.21 -1.52 -7.92
N GLY A 500 -12.93 -1.12 -6.68
CA GLY A 500 -11.66 -0.46 -6.33
C GLY A 500 -11.65 1.05 -6.61
N GLY A 501 -10.68 1.54 -7.39
CA GLY A 501 -10.51 2.96 -7.74
C GLY A 501 -9.77 3.78 -6.65
N ALA A 502 -9.61 5.08 -6.82
CA ALA A 502 -8.71 5.88 -5.96
C ALA A 502 -9.07 5.88 -4.45
N LEU A 503 -10.32 5.57 -4.08
CA LEU A 503 -10.81 5.58 -2.70
C LEU A 503 -11.44 4.24 -2.33
N GLY A 504 -11.09 3.73 -1.16
CA GLY A 504 -11.72 2.56 -0.56
C GLY A 504 -12.95 2.90 0.29
N PRO A 505 -13.46 1.91 1.05
CA PRO A 505 -12.85 0.60 1.27
C PRO A 505 -13.16 -0.39 0.14
N TYR A 506 -12.13 -1.05 -0.39
CA TYR A 506 -12.29 -2.01 -1.49
C TYR A 506 -13.00 -3.29 -1.02
N LEU A 507 -13.78 -3.92 -1.89
CA LEU A 507 -14.25 -5.27 -1.65
C LEU A 507 -13.06 -6.24 -1.51
N GLU A 508 -12.03 -5.99 -2.31
CA GLU A 508 -10.75 -6.68 -2.36
C GLU A 508 -9.93 -6.58 -1.06
N HIS A 509 -10.28 -5.64 -0.17
CA HIS A 509 -9.71 -5.51 1.18
C HIS A 509 -10.61 -6.11 2.25
N LEU A 510 -11.91 -5.84 2.15
CA LEU A 510 -12.85 -6.16 3.22
C LEU A 510 -13.32 -7.60 3.24
N CYS A 511 -13.23 -8.31 2.12
CA CYS A 511 -13.58 -9.72 2.03
C CYS A 511 -12.44 -10.60 2.55
N GLY A 512 -12.72 -11.39 3.60
CA GLY A 512 -11.72 -12.19 4.28
C GLY A 512 -11.30 -13.44 3.51
N THR A 513 -12.07 -13.85 2.49
CA THR A 513 -11.77 -15.02 1.66
C THR A 513 -12.11 -14.80 0.18
N ALA A 514 -11.48 -15.58 -0.70
CA ALA A 514 -11.78 -15.58 -2.13
C ALA A 514 -13.25 -15.92 -2.43
N ALA A 515 -13.87 -16.79 -1.63
CA ALA A 515 -15.27 -17.17 -1.81
C ALA A 515 -16.23 -16.02 -1.47
N GLU A 516 -15.96 -15.27 -0.39
CA GLU A 516 -16.73 -14.08 -0.02
C GLU A 516 -16.61 -12.99 -1.08
N LEU A 517 -15.39 -12.74 -1.58
CA LEU A 517 -15.16 -11.76 -2.64
C LEU A 517 -15.82 -12.19 -3.96
N ALA A 518 -15.75 -13.47 -4.32
CA ALA A 518 -16.44 -13.99 -5.51
C ALA A 518 -17.96 -13.80 -5.41
N GLU A 519 -18.53 -14.01 -4.21
CA GLU A 519 -19.95 -13.76 -3.97
C GLU A 519 -20.28 -12.26 -4.06
N ALA A 520 -19.45 -11.40 -3.48
CA ALA A 520 -19.59 -9.95 -3.60
C ALA A 520 -19.59 -9.49 -5.07
N TYR A 521 -18.65 -9.97 -5.89
CA TYR A 521 -18.63 -9.69 -7.33
C TYR A 521 -19.91 -10.16 -8.03
N LYS A 522 -20.36 -11.39 -7.76
CA LYS A 522 -21.60 -11.93 -8.35
C LYS A 522 -22.82 -11.11 -7.97
N ILE A 523 -22.93 -10.65 -6.72
CA ILE A 523 -24.04 -9.79 -6.26
C ILE A 523 -24.10 -8.51 -7.09
N VAL A 524 -22.96 -7.83 -7.30
CA VAL A 524 -22.97 -6.59 -8.08
C VAL A 524 -23.30 -6.85 -9.54
N LEU A 525 -22.67 -7.88 -10.14
CA LEU A 525 -22.92 -8.29 -11.51
C LEU A 525 -24.41 -8.63 -11.74
N ASP A 526 -25.04 -9.35 -10.81
CA ASP A 526 -26.46 -9.72 -10.87
C ASP A 526 -27.37 -8.52 -10.70
N THR A 527 -27.03 -7.62 -9.78
CA THR A 527 -27.83 -6.42 -9.50
C THR A 527 -27.87 -5.50 -10.71
N VAL A 528 -26.73 -5.34 -11.39
CA VAL A 528 -26.62 -4.58 -12.64
C VAL A 528 -27.16 -5.37 -13.83
N GLY A 529 -27.14 -6.70 -13.79
CA GLY A 529 -27.50 -7.55 -14.92
C GLY A 529 -26.43 -7.56 -16.01
N THR A 530 -25.15 -7.56 -15.63
CA THR A 530 -24.00 -7.60 -16.54
C THR A 530 -23.06 -8.76 -16.24
N ASN A 531 -22.20 -9.08 -17.21
CA ASN A 531 -21.10 -10.03 -17.07
C ASN A 531 -19.73 -9.36 -17.25
N HIS A 532 -19.66 -8.03 -17.21
CA HIS A 532 -18.42 -7.30 -17.36
C HIS A 532 -17.97 -6.73 -16.02
N LEU A 533 -16.83 -7.22 -15.52
CA LEU A 533 -16.20 -6.76 -14.28
C LEU A 533 -14.87 -6.08 -14.63
N ASP A 534 -14.66 -4.89 -14.11
CA ASP A 534 -13.40 -4.17 -14.09
C ASP A 534 -12.92 -4.08 -12.64
N VAL A 535 -11.71 -4.53 -12.38
CA VAL A 535 -11.07 -4.38 -11.07
C VAL A 535 -10.02 -3.29 -11.19
N ASP A 536 -10.33 -2.13 -10.63
CA ASP A 536 -9.49 -0.94 -10.66
C ASP A 536 -8.56 -0.91 -9.44
N VAL A 537 -7.29 -1.28 -9.65
CA VAL A 537 -6.30 -1.49 -8.59
C VAL A 537 -5.38 -0.28 -8.46
N GLU A 538 -5.75 0.64 -7.57
CA GLU A 538 -4.95 1.83 -7.22
C GLU A 538 -4.34 1.77 -5.80
N ALA A 539 -4.61 0.70 -5.06
CA ALA A 539 -4.04 0.42 -3.75
C ALA A 539 -3.69 -1.07 -3.62
N PRO A 540 -2.73 -1.45 -2.75
CA PRO A 540 -2.33 -2.85 -2.58
C PRO A 540 -3.52 -3.73 -2.16
N VAL A 541 -3.77 -4.83 -2.88
CA VAL A 541 -4.85 -5.81 -2.58
C VAL A 541 -4.26 -7.21 -2.39
N ASN A 542 -4.95 -8.09 -1.68
CA ASN A 542 -4.52 -9.48 -1.56
C ASN A 542 -4.74 -10.22 -2.90
N LEU A 543 -3.65 -10.45 -3.63
CA LEU A 543 -3.70 -11.01 -4.99
C LEU A 543 -4.20 -12.46 -5.03
N ASP A 544 -3.97 -13.25 -3.97
CA ASP A 544 -4.49 -14.61 -3.86
C ASP A 544 -6.02 -14.60 -3.73
N ILE A 545 -6.55 -13.83 -2.77
CA ILE A 545 -7.99 -13.67 -2.57
C ILE A 545 -8.66 -13.14 -3.84
N MET A 546 -8.15 -12.04 -4.39
CA MET A 546 -8.73 -11.38 -5.56
C MET A 546 -8.70 -12.29 -6.80
N ASN A 547 -7.54 -12.82 -7.19
CA ASN A 547 -7.44 -13.62 -8.40
C ASN A 547 -8.13 -14.98 -8.25
N GLN A 548 -8.13 -15.58 -7.05
CA GLN A 548 -8.88 -16.80 -6.82
C GLN A 548 -10.39 -16.55 -6.86
N ALA A 549 -10.86 -15.40 -6.34
CA ALA A 549 -12.26 -14.98 -6.46
C ALA A 549 -12.66 -14.79 -7.93
N LEU A 550 -11.88 -14.05 -8.71
CA LEU A 550 -12.09 -13.85 -10.15
C LEU A 550 -12.12 -15.18 -10.90
N ARG A 551 -11.21 -16.10 -10.55
CA ARG A 551 -11.18 -17.45 -11.12
C ARG A 551 -12.45 -18.23 -10.81
N MET A 552 -12.96 -18.15 -9.58
CA MET A 552 -14.22 -18.78 -9.15
C MET A 552 -15.41 -18.19 -9.93
N VAL A 553 -15.50 -16.86 -10.03
CA VAL A 553 -16.53 -16.17 -10.82
C VAL A 553 -16.52 -16.66 -12.27
N GLN A 554 -15.35 -16.73 -12.93
CA GLN A 554 -15.26 -17.23 -14.31
C GLN A 554 -15.53 -18.74 -14.44
N GLN A 555 -15.34 -19.52 -13.38
CA GLN A 555 -15.68 -20.94 -13.33
C GLN A 555 -17.20 -21.14 -13.32
N GLU A 556 -17.90 -20.34 -12.50
CA GLU A 556 -19.36 -20.37 -12.35
C GLU A 556 -20.07 -19.65 -13.50
N ARG A 557 -19.44 -18.61 -14.06
CA ARG A 557 -19.93 -17.75 -15.15
C ARG A 557 -18.87 -17.65 -16.24
N PRO A 558 -18.76 -18.64 -17.14
CA PRO A 558 -17.71 -18.68 -18.18
C PRO A 558 -17.69 -17.46 -19.12
N ASN A 559 -18.83 -16.77 -19.23
CA ASN A 559 -18.99 -15.57 -20.06
C ASN A 559 -18.61 -14.27 -19.34
N THR A 560 -18.27 -14.30 -18.05
CA THR A 560 -17.84 -13.09 -17.32
C THR A 560 -16.47 -12.64 -17.81
N THR A 561 -16.41 -11.41 -18.32
CA THR A 561 -15.15 -10.79 -18.73
C THR A 561 -14.51 -10.06 -17.56
N VAL A 562 -13.19 -10.16 -17.44
CA VAL A 562 -12.40 -9.47 -16.41
C VAL A 562 -11.47 -8.46 -17.07
N SER A 563 -11.68 -7.20 -16.74
CA SER A 563 -10.76 -6.09 -16.99
C SER A 563 -9.98 -5.79 -15.71
N PHE A 564 -8.72 -5.40 -15.88
CA PHE A 564 -7.92 -4.78 -14.84
C PHE A 564 -7.57 -3.36 -15.25
N THR A 565 -8.01 -2.38 -14.46
CA THR A 565 -7.58 -0.99 -14.61
C THR A 565 -6.42 -0.72 -13.66
N LEU A 566 -5.28 -0.30 -14.21
CA LEU A 566 -3.99 -0.39 -13.51
C LEU A 566 -3.18 0.90 -13.65
N MET A 567 -2.52 1.27 -12.55
CA MET A 567 -1.69 2.46 -12.46
C MET A 567 -0.48 2.42 -13.39
N ILE A 568 -0.08 3.60 -13.85
CA ILE A 568 1.07 3.82 -14.74
C ILE A 568 2.27 4.38 -13.97
N GLN A 569 3.44 3.81 -14.21
CA GLN A 569 4.71 4.29 -13.67
C GLN A 569 5.27 5.46 -14.50
N GLY A 570 5.25 5.32 -15.82
CA GLY A 570 5.92 6.23 -16.75
C GLY A 570 5.75 5.79 -18.20
N GLU A 571 5.96 6.71 -19.15
CA GLU A 571 5.78 6.40 -20.58
C GLU A 571 6.85 5.44 -21.15
N ASP A 572 8.00 5.36 -20.50
CA ASP A 572 9.13 4.50 -20.85
C ASP A 572 9.08 3.13 -20.14
N TYR A 573 8.13 2.96 -19.21
CA TYR A 573 7.95 1.73 -18.44
C TYR A 573 6.59 1.06 -18.69
N GLY A 574 5.49 1.81 -18.63
CA GLY A 574 4.12 1.29 -18.70
C GLY A 574 3.47 1.17 -17.32
N LEU A 575 2.84 0.02 -17.05
CA LEU A 575 2.18 -0.28 -15.78
C LEU A 575 3.17 -0.26 -14.62
N THR A 576 2.73 0.16 -13.44
CA THR A 576 3.53 0.02 -12.21
C THR A 576 3.85 -1.45 -11.90
N PRO A 577 5.00 -1.76 -11.28
CA PRO A 577 5.34 -3.16 -10.96
C PRO A 577 4.33 -3.79 -9.99
N ALA A 578 4.21 -3.24 -8.77
CA ALA A 578 3.46 -3.86 -7.67
C ALA A 578 1.93 -3.79 -7.84
N LEU A 579 1.41 -2.70 -8.42
CA LEU A 579 -0.03 -2.49 -8.60
C LEU A 579 -0.49 -2.70 -10.05
N GLY A 580 0.37 -3.26 -10.90
CA GLY A 580 0.08 -3.46 -12.32
C GLY A 580 0.61 -4.79 -12.84
N VAL A 581 1.91 -4.86 -13.10
CA VAL A 581 2.54 -6.06 -13.70
C VAL A 581 2.38 -7.29 -12.81
N ASP A 582 2.53 -7.14 -11.49
CA ASP A 582 2.41 -8.24 -10.53
C ASP A 582 0.97 -8.77 -10.43
N VAL A 583 -0.03 -7.87 -10.50
CA VAL A 583 -1.45 -8.23 -10.58
C VAL A 583 -1.69 -9.17 -11.76
N LEU A 584 -1.22 -8.80 -12.94
CA LEU A 584 -1.40 -9.57 -14.18
C LEU A 584 -0.63 -10.90 -14.16
N ASN A 585 0.62 -10.91 -13.71
CA ASN A 585 1.39 -12.14 -13.54
C ASN A 585 0.72 -13.11 -12.56
N HIS A 586 0.14 -12.59 -11.48
CA HIS A 586 -0.59 -13.39 -10.52
C HIS A 586 -1.90 -13.94 -11.10
N ALA A 587 -2.63 -13.12 -11.86
CA ALA A 587 -3.85 -13.53 -12.58
C ALA A 587 -3.56 -14.71 -13.51
N VAL A 588 -2.48 -14.63 -14.31
CA VAL A 588 -2.04 -15.72 -15.20
C VAL A 588 -1.70 -16.99 -14.43
N ARG A 589 -0.93 -16.89 -13.33
CA ARG A 589 -0.59 -18.04 -12.48
C ARG A 589 -1.80 -18.70 -11.84
N THR A 590 -2.80 -17.90 -11.48
CA THR A 590 -4.07 -18.37 -10.89
C THR A 590 -5.05 -18.92 -11.94
N GLY A 591 -4.77 -18.69 -13.23
CA GLY A 591 -5.59 -19.13 -14.34
C GLY A 591 -6.82 -18.25 -14.59
N VAL A 592 -6.79 -16.99 -14.15
CA VAL A 592 -7.80 -15.99 -14.51
C VAL A 592 -7.65 -15.65 -15.99
N ARG A 593 -8.75 -15.68 -16.74
CA ARG A 593 -8.77 -15.14 -18.11
C ARG A 593 -8.86 -13.62 -18.01
N VAL A 594 -7.78 -12.93 -18.33
CA VAL A 594 -7.76 -11.47 -18.45
C VAL A 594 -8.25 -11.10 -19.85
N ASP A 595 -9.37 -10.39 -19.92
CA ASP A 595 -9.99 -9.98 -21.18
C ASP A 595 -9.55 -8.56 -21.59
N THR A 596 -9.28 -7.68 -20.61
CA THR A 596 -8.77 -6.33 -20.86
C THR A 596 -7.71 -5.92 -19.84
N VAL A 597 -6.63 -5.29 -20.31
CA VAL A 597 -5.64 -4.59 -19.50
C VAL A 597 -5.79 -3.10 -19.79
N ASN A 598 -6.49 -2.41 -18.91
CA ASN A 598 -6.83 -1.00 -19.07
C ASN A 598 -5.78 -0.12 -18.38
N ALA A 599 -4.92 0.50 -19.18
CA ALA A 599 -3.87 1.39 -18.71
C ALA A 599 -4.48 2.71 -18.22
N MET A 600 -4.38 3.00 -16.92
CA MET A 600 -4.86 4.24 -16.34
C MET A 600 -3.88 5.39 -16.63
N THR A 601 -3.90 5.91 -17.85
CA THR A 601 -2.93 6.91 -18.34
C THR A 601 -3.23 8.32 -17.83
N MET A 602 -3.24 8.47 -16.50
CA MET A 602 -3.37 9.73 -15.75
C MET A 602 -2.45 9.70 -14.52
N GLU A 603 -2.22 10.88 -13.93
CA GLU A 603 -1.44 11.03 -12.68
C GLU A 603 -0.01 10.43 -12.68
N PHE A 604 0.61 10.27 -13.85
CA PHE A 604 1.99 9.82 -13.99
C PHE A 604 2.89 10.89 -14.65
N GLY A 605 4.21 10.71 -14.54
CA GLY A 605 5.20 11.61 -15.13
C GLY A 605 5.39 11.38 -16.63
N CYS A 606 5.49 12.47 -17.40
CA CYS A 606 5.82 12.43 -18.84
C CYS A 606 7.16 13.10 -19.09
N ILE A 607 7.98 12.47 -19.93
CA ILE A 607 9.22 13.01 -20.49
C ILE A 607 8.90 13.73 -21.81
N THR A 608 7.93 13.23 -22.56
CA THR A 608 7.40 13.81 -23.79
C THR A 608 6.52 15.02 -23.49
N ALA A 609 6.82 16.15 -24.12
CA ALA A 609 6.09 17.41 -23.91
C ALA A 609 4.63 17.35 -24.38
N ASP A 610 4.35 16.64 -25.48
CA ASP A 610 2.98 16.41 -25.95
C ASP A 610 2.35 15.28 -25.14
N PHE A 611 1.34 15.60 -24.32
CA PHE A 611 0.73 14.64 -23.42
C PHE A 611 -0.08 13.56 -24.16
N GLY A 612 -0.61 13.84 -25.36
CA GLY A 612 -1.25 12.81 -26.19
C GLY A 612 -0.25 11.78 -26.72
N VAL A 613 0.94 12.24 -27.13
CA VAL A 613 2.05 11.35 -27.53
C VAL A 613 2.60 10.58 -26.33
N CYS A 614 2.71 11.21 -25.17
CA CYS A 614 3.11 10.53 -23.93
C CYS A 614 2.19 9.33 -23.60
N ILE A 615 0.87 9.52 -23.73
CA ILE A 615 -0.11 8.45 -23.52
C ILE A 615 0.06 7.33 -24.56
N ILE A 616 0.35 7.66 -25.82
CA ILE A 616 0.63 6.66 -26.86
C ILE A 616 1.91 5.87 -26.54
N ASN A 617 2.98 6.54 -26.11
CA ASN A 617 4.23 5.88 -25.73
C ASN A 617 3.99 4.91 -24.56
N THR A 618 3.26 5.38 -23.55
CA THR A 618 2.83 4.56 -22.41
C THR A 618 2.08 3.31 -22.88
N ALA A 619 1.10 3.45 -23.77
CA ALA A 619 0.34 2.32 -24.31
C ALA A 619 1.22 1.29 -25.02
N ASN A 620 2.24 1.75 -25.77
CA ASN A 620 3.21 0.85 -26.39
C ASN A 620 4.10 0.15 -25.36
N ALA A 621 4.49 0.84 -24.29
CA ALA A 621 5.24 0.23 -23.18
C ALA A 621 4.41 -0.85 -22.48
N VAL A 622 3.12 -0.59 -22.23
CA VAL A 622 2.17 -1.58 -21.68
C VAL A 622 2.05 -2.78 -22.62
N LEU A 623 1.92 -2.60 -23.95
CA LEU A 623 1.92 -3.72 -24.90
C LEU A 623 3.22 -4.54 -24.83
N GLY A 624 4.36 -3.89 -24.62
CA GLY A 624 5.64 -4.57 -24.38
C GLY A 624 5.61 -5.45 -23.14
N GLN A 625 5.10 -4.93 -22.02
CA GLN A 625 4.91 -5.70 -20.78
C GLN A 625 3.92 -6.86 -20.99
N MET A 626 2.77 -6.60 -21.62
CA MET A 626 1.77 -7.63 -21.93
C MET A 626 2.35 -8.74 -22.82
N LYS A 627 3.26 -8.41 -23.75
CA LYS A 627 3.96 -9.42 -24.56
C LYS A 627 4.88 -10.31 -23.72
N SER A 628 5.49 -9.77 -22.67
CA SER A 628 6.29 -10.57 -21.73
C SER A 628 5.42 -11.47 -20.85
N ILE A 629 4.21 -11.03 -20.48
CA ILE A 629 3.26 -11.80 -19.66
C ILE A 629 2.56 -12.89 -20.49
N TRP A 630 2.16 -12.58 -21.72
CA TRP A 630 1.49 -13.49 -22.66
C TRP A 630 2.30 -13.66 -23.96
N PRO A 631 3.46 -14.31 -23.92
CA PRO A 631 4.33 -14.47 -25.09
C PRO A 631 3.68 -15.27 -26.23
N GLU A 632 2.69 -16.09 -25.91
CA GLU A 632 1.92 -16.92 -26.85
C GLU A 632 0.91 -16.13 -27.68
N LYS A 633 0.46 -14.96 -27.20
CA LYS A 633 -0.50 -14.11 -27.92
C LYS A 633 0.18 -13.32 -29.03
N SER A 634 -0.50 -13.18 -30.16
CA SER A 634 -0.09 -12.30 -31.25
C SER A 634 -0.23 -10.82 -30.86
N ASP A 635 0.47 -9.94 -31.57
CA ASP A 635 0.37 -8.50 -31.34
C ASP A 635 -1.06 -7.97 -31.56
N THR A 636 -1.82 -8.58 -32.48
CA THR A 636 -3.23 -8.25 -32.71
C THR A 636 -4.10 -8.63 -31.52
N GLU A 637 -3.88 -9.82 -30.93
CA GLU A 637 -4.58 -10.23 -29.71
C GLU A 637 -4.24 -9.33 -28.53
N LEU A 638 -2.95 -9.00 -28.33
CA LEU A 638 -2.51 -8.09 -27.27
C LEU A 638 -3.10 -6.69 -27.42
N LYS A 639 -3.13 -6.15 -28.65
CA LYS A 639 -3.80 -4.87 -28.92
C LYS A 639 -5.29 -4.94 -28.62
N SER A 640 -5.97 -6.03 -29.01
CA SER A 640 -7.39 -6.22 -28.69
C SER A 640 -7.68 -6.38 -27.20
N MET A 641 -6.68 -6.74 -26.39
CA MET A 641 -6.76 -6.77 -24.94
C MET A 641 -6.39 -5.43 -24.29
N LEU A 642 -5.72 -4.52 -25.00
CA LEU A 642 -5.30 -3.24 -24.44
C LEU A 642 -6.48 -2.28 -24.31
N GLY A 643 -6.63 -1.70 -23.12
CA GLY A 643 -7.44 -0.52 -22.84
C GLY A 643 -6.58 0.69 -22.47
N ILE A 644 -7.07 1.90 -22.70
CA ILE A 644 -6.43 3.15 -22.24
C ILE A 644 -7.48 4.09 -21.65
N THR A 645 -7.20 4.60 -20.45
CA THR A 645 -8.09 5.52 -19.71
C THR A 645 -7.32 6.75 -19.24
N PRO A 646 -7.30 7.86 -20.01
CA PRO A 646 -6.85 9.15 -19.51
C PRO A 646 -7.88 9.83 -18.60
N MET A 647 -7.42 10.78 -17.79
CA MET A 647 -8.26 11.77 -17.13
C MET A 647 -8.43 12.95 -18.07
N ILE A 648 -9.66 13.33 -18.42
CA ILE A 648 -9.89 14.44 -19.36
C ILE A 648 -9.61 15.80 -18.73
N GLY A 649 -9.12 16.77 -19.50
CA GLY A 649 -8.85 18.11 -18.99
C GLY A 649 -7.78 18.15 -17.89
N ARG A 650 -7.99 18.93 -16.85
CA ARG A 650 -7.04 19.23 -15.77
C ARG A 650 -6.87 18.02 -14.83
N ASN A 651 -5.62 17.57 -14.70
CA ASN A 651 -5.19 16.50 -13.79
C ASN A 651 -4.64 17.08 -12.47
N PHE A 652 -4.52 16.24 -11.44
CA PHE A 652 -4.03 16.64 -10.12
C PHE A 652 -2.52 16.94 -10.12
N ASN A 653 -1.74 16.17 -10.87
CA ASN A 653 -0.30 16.37 -11.05
C ASN A 653 0.07 17.64 -11.85
N GLY A 654 -0.92 18.36 -12.35
CA GLY A 654 -0.73 19.59 -13.10
C GLY A 654 -0.66 19.44 -14.61
N ASN A 655 -0.75 18.22 -15.14
CA ASN A 655 -0.96 17.99 -16.57
C ASN A 655 -2.38 18.41 -16.99
N THR A 656 -2.56 18.65 -18.29
CA THR A 656 -3.88 18.95 -18.86
C THR A 656 -4.08 18.16 -20.15
N PHE A 657 -4.97 17.17 -20.14
CA PHE A 657 -5.39 16.41 -21.31
C PHE A 657 -6.38 17.20 -22.14
N GLN A 658 -5.91 17.83 -23.22
CA GLN A 658 -6.73 18.69 -24.06
C GLN A 658 -7.49 17.92 -25.14
N LEU A 659 -8.49 18.57 -25.76
CA LEU A 659 -9.23 18.01 -26.90
C LEU A 659 -8.33 17.62 -28.09
N ALA A 660 -7.20 18.29 -28.28
CA ALA A 660 -6.22 17.91 -29.29
C ALA A 660 -5.60 16.54 -28.96
N ASN A 661 -5.19 16.34 -27.71
CA ASN A 661 -4.63 15.08 -27.21
C ASN A 661 -5.63 13.93 -27.38
N ALA A 662 -6.91 14.19 -27.08
CA ALA A 662 -8.00 13.23 -27.29
C ALA A 662 -8.09 12.74 -28.74
N ARG A 663 -8.00 13.65 -29.72
CA ARG A 663 -8.01 13.29 -31.14
C ARG A 663 -6.81 12.43 -31.51
N THR A 664 -5.62 12.84 -31.07
CA THR A 664 -4.37 12.09 -31.28
C THR A 664 -4.46 10.67 -30.74
N VAL A 665 -4.94 10.49 -29.50
CA VAL A 665 -5.11 9.18 -28.86
C VAL A 665 -6.15 8.33 -29.59
N VAL A 666 -7.30 8.90 -29.95
CA VAL A 666 -8.36 8.18 -30.67
C VAL A 666 -7.91 7.73 -32.06
N ASP A 667 -7.18 8.57 -32.80
CA ASP A 667 -6.66 8.21 -34.12
C ASP A 667 -5.64 7.07 -34.03
N TRP A 668 -4.75 7.12 -33.02
CA TRP A 668 -3.82 6.02 -32.75
C TRP A 668 -4.54 4.73 -32.34
N ALA A 669 -5.54 4.83 -31.45
CA ALA A 669 -6.33 3.70 -30.98
C ALA A 669 -7.05 2.99 -32.14
N LYS A 670 -7.63 3.75 -33.07
CA LYS A 670 -8.24 3.22 -34.30
C LYS A 670 -7.22 2.53 -35.20
N ALA A 671 -6.10 3.21 -35.47
CA ALA A 671 -5.05 2.68 -36.33
C ALA A 671 -4.46 1.37 -35.79
N ASN A 672 -4.45 1.20 -34.45
CA ASN A 672 -3.95 0.00 -33.78
C ASN A 672 -5.03 -1.00 -33.41
N SER A 673 -6.32 -0.67 -33.61
CA SER A 673 -7.46 -1.52 -33.26
C SER A 673 -7.38 -2.03 -31.82
N ILE A 674 -7.13 -1.13 -30.86
CA ILE A 674 -7.10 -1.51 -29.45
C ILE A 674 -8.50 -1.90 -28.95
N GLY A 675 -8.56 -2.69 -27.87
CA GLY A 675 -9.79 -3.24 -27.32
C GLY A 675 -10.72 -2.21 -26.69
N LEU A 676 -10.15 -1.27 -25.94
CA LEU A 676 -10.92 -0.33 -25.14
C LEU A 676 -10.29 1.08 -25.12
N LEU A 677 -11.15 2.08 -25.21
CA LEU A 677 -10.90 3.42 -24.69
C LEU A 677 -11.89 3.69 -23.57
N ALA A 678 -11.45 4.37 -22.53
CA ALA A 678 -12.33 5.00 -21.56
C ALA A 678 -11.74 6.35 -21.17
N PHE A 679 -12.38 7.06 -20.26
CA PHE A 679 -11.76 8.18 -19.57
C PHE A 679 -12.41 8.40 -18.22
N TRP A 680 -11.69 9.09 -17.33
CA TRP A 680 -12.22 9.64 -16.09
C TRP A 680 -12.60 11.13 -16.27
N SER A 681 -13.87 11.52 -16.19
CA SER A 681 -15.11 10.73 -16.15
C SER A 681 -16.19 11.47 -16.96
N ILE A 682 -17.35 10.86 -17.19
CA ILE A 682 -18.42 11.45 -18.03
C ILE A 682 -18.97 12.75 -17.47
N GLU A 683 -19.07 12.88 -16.15
CA GLU A 683 -19.55 14.09 -15.46
C GLU A 683 -18.55 15.24 -15.63
N ARG A 684 -17.26 14.90 -15.75
CA ARG A 684 -16.20 15.87 -16.03
C ARG A 684 -16.25 16.41 -17.44
N ASP A 685 -16.97 15.80 -18.38
CA ASP A 685 -17.02 16.24 -19.77
C ASP A 685 -17.96 17.44 -19.98
N SER A 686 -17.76 18.47 -19.19
CA SER A 686 -18.56 19.68 -19.10
C SER A 686 -17.67 20.93 -18.99
N PRO A 687 -18.10 22.08 -19.55
CA PRO A 687 -17.40 23.35 -19.37
C PRO A 687 -17.57 23.92 -17.95
N GLY A 688 -16.89 25.04 -17.67
CA GLY A 688 -17.23 25.91 -16.53
C GLY A 688 -16.20 26.04 -15.43
N CYS A 689 -15.06 25.34 -15.49
CA CYS A 689 -14.04 25.41 -14.43
C CYS A 689 -12.59 25.44 -14.93
N ILE A 690 -12.30 26.31 -15.90
CA ILE A 690 -10.97 26.44 -16.52
C ILE A 690 -9.84 26.40 -15.48
N ASN A 691 -8.82 25.57 -15.75
CA ASN A 691 -7.63 25.34 -14.93
C ASN A 691 -7.89 24.79 -13.51
N THR A 692 -9.09 24.26 -13.24
CA THR A 692 -9.47 23.68 -11.94
C THR A 692 -9.74 22.20 -12.11
N VAL A 693 -9.25 21.38 -11.17
CA VAL A 693 -9.66 19.97 -11.06
C VAL A 693 -11.02 19.92 -10.38
N SER A 694 -12.00 19.29 -11.02
CA SER A 694 -13.36 19.14 -10.53
C SER A 694 -13.92 17.80 -10.98
N PRO A 695 -14.81 17.16 -10.19
CA PRO A 695 -15.59 16.01 -10.65
C PRO A 695 -16.74 16.39 -11.60
N TYR A 696 -17.10 17.68 -11.70
CA TYR A 696 -18.25 18.15 -12.49
C TYR A 696 -17.90 18.84 -13.81
N CYS A 697 -16.60 19.03 -14.09
CA CYS A 697 -16.13 19.70 -15.29
C CYS A 697 -14.64 19.44 -15.49
N SER A 698 -14.18 19.52 -16.73
CA SER A 698 -12.86 19.02 -17.12
C SER A 698 -11.75 20.01 -16.81
N GLY A 699 -12.09 21.29 -16.69
CA GLY A 699 -11.11 22.37 -16.52
C GLY A 699 -10.41 22.83 -17.80
N VAL A 700 -10.94 22.47 -18.98
CA VAL A 700 -10.52 23.03 -20.28
C VAL A 700 -11.67 23.74 -21.00
N ALA A 701 -11.32 24.55 -22.00
CA ALA A 701 -12.33 25.15 -22.87
C ALA A 701 -12.88 24.07 -23.82
N GLN A 702 -14.17 23.81 -23.69
CA GLN A 702 -14.90 22.79 -24.46
C GLN A 702 -16.40 23.10 -24.44
N GLU A 703 -17.16 22.44 -25.30
CA GLU A 703 -18.61 22.29 -25.13
C GLU A 703 -18.94 21.04 -24.29
N ARG A 704 -20.18 20.96 -23.78
CA ARG A 704 -20.66 19.77 -23.04
C ARG A 704 -20.54 18.54 -23.94
N PHE A 705 -19.87 17.50 -23.46
CA PHE A 705 -19.63 16.22 -24.12
C PHE A 705 -18.65 16.20 -25.32
N ASP A 706 -17.75 17.19 -25.43
CA ASP A 706 -16.76 17.20 -26.51
C ASP A 706 -15.79 16.02 -26.47
N PHE A 707 -15.31 15.62 -25.28
CA PHE A 707 -14.42 14.46 -25.18
C PHE A 707 -15.15 13.17 -25.56
N THR A 708 -16.39 12.99 -25.09
CA THR A 708 -17.28 11.88 -25.42
C THR A 708 -17.45 11.79 -26.93
N ARG A 709 -17.80 12.89 -27.60
CA ARG A 709 -17.93 12.92 -29.08
C ARG A 709 -16.64 12.59 -29.82
N ILE A 710 -15.47 12.95 -29.28
CA ILE A 710 -14.17 12.61 -29.88
C ILE A 710 -13.89 11.11 -29.71
N PHE A 711 -14.02 10.59 -28.48
CA PHE A 711 -13.76 9.19 -28.15
C PHE A 711 -14.74 8.24 -28.84
N PHE A 712 -16.03 8.60 -28.92
CA PHE A 712 -17.06 7.80 -29.56
C PHE A 712 -16.73 7.40 -31.00
N ARG A 713 -15.93 8.22 -31.70
CA ARG A 713 -15.51 7.94 -33.08
C ARG A 713 -14.75 6.62 -33.21
N VAL A 714 -14.14 6.09 -32.14
CA VAL A 714 -13.42 4.80 -32.15
C VAL A 714 -14.34 3.61 -32.49
N ASN A 715 -15.65 3.74 -32.22
CA ASN A 715 -16.67 2.74 -32.55
C ASN A 715 -17.02 2.70 -34.05
N GLY A 716 -16.40 3.56 -34.89
CA GLY A 716 -16.78 3.79 -36.27
C GLY A 716 -17.63 5.05 -36.40
N ALA A 717 -17.47 5.81 -37.48
CA ALA A 717 -18.15 7.09 -37.65
C ALA A 717 -19.67 6.92 -37.71
N VAL A 718 -20.39 7.52 -36.76
CA VAL A 718 -21.75 7.99 -36.99
C VAL A 718 -21.59 9.41 -37.52
N ASN A 719 -21.87 9.60 -38.81
CA ASN A 719 -22.01 10.91 -39.43
C ASN A 719 -23.24 11.62 -38.89
#